data_AF-A0A1G3ZKC9-F1
#
_entry.id   AF-A0A1G3ZKC9-F1
#
_cell.length_a   1.000
_cell.length_b   1.000
_cell.length_c   1.000
_cell.angle_alpha   90.00
_cell.angle_beta   90.00
_cell.angle_gamma   90.00
#
_symmetry.space_group_name_H-M   'P 1'
#
loop_
_entity.id
_entity.type
_entity.pdbx_description
1 polymer ?
#
loop_
_entity_poly.entity_id
_entity_poly.type
_entity_poly.pdbx_seq_one_letter_code
_entity_poly.pdbx_strand_id
1 'polypeptide(L)'
;CGYTTMCIGKWHLGCQSPFLPTKHGFDRFFGIPYSDDMTPSKNNPHWPPLPLMRQEKVIEAPVDRDYLTKRYTEETIRFLTENKDRPFFLYLPHAMPGSTARPFASPAFQGKSKNGPYGDSVEELDWSTGEILAALKKLGLDQKTLVVWTSDNGAVRRNPPQGSNAPLKGWGYDTSEGAMRMPCVVRWPGKVPAGKVCDELCAMMDWLPTFAKLGGGEPPKDRIIDGHDIRPFLFGEPGAKSRYDKVGFFYYMMDQLQAVRAGPWKLYLPLEKKVMSLRRNQEKVPAALYDVRNDISETKEVSAEHPDVVARLIALADKAREDIGDLNRPGKGQRPAGHFENPKPQVLATLGDGGIVSAGALRLHPDNPHYFLWRGKPAVLITSAEHYGAVLNLDFDYVKYLDTLRRDGCNLTRTFTGGAYFEPEGAFKIARNTLAPAFGRFIAPWARSDQPSAADGGNKHDLTRWNDAYFARFRDFAAQAAQHGVVIEVNLFCPFYKDDQWRLSPLNIANNINGLGGVTRTNVYTLDRHAGLLAVQERMTRKFVEELRGFDNIYYEICNEPYFGGVTLDWQRRIADVITDAQKDHPNKKLIAQNIANKTAAVRDPHPAVSILNFHYTYPPVAVAQNFALNRVIGENETGFRGTRDEVYRAEAWDFIIAGGGLFNHLDYSFTVGHEDGTFAYPASQPGGGGVKFRRQLRVLRDFINRFDFVKMKPADSLVIAGQSDEVSVRVLAEPGRQYAVYVHNSPPSRWKDKTKLNTGDFQVNLALVAPAGDYRAEWIEPASGKVLLDEAKVHTGGALALGSPRYTQDIALRLTATARP
;
A
#
# COMPACT_ATOMS: atom_id res chain seq x y z
N CYS A 1 -10.79 6.73 -26.55
CA CYS A 1 -11.83 7.53 -25.87
C CYS A 1 -11.40 8.11 -24.51
N GLY A 2 -10.18 7.85 -24.00
CA GLY A 2 -9.62 8.58 -22.85
C GLY A 2 -10.16 8.20 -21.47
N TYR A 3 -10.92 7.11 -21.35
CA TYR A 3 -11.49 6.64 -20.09
C TYR A 3 -10.41 6.05 -19.17
N THR A 4 -10.43 6.41 -17.89
CA THR A 4 -9.81 5.60 -16.84
C THR A 4 -10.79 4.53 -16.38
N THR A 5 -10.34 3.29 -16.29
CA THR A 5 -11.17 2.11 -16.01
C THR A 5 -10.79 1.47 -14.68
N MET A 6 -11.77 1.09 -13.88
CA MET A 6 -11.52 0.39 -12.62
C MET A 6 -12.57 -0.70 -12.34
N CYS A 7 -12.10 -1.85 -11.89
CA CYS A 7 -12.93 -2.92 -11.34
C CYS A 7 -12.78 -2.92 -9.82
N ILE A 8 -13.90 -2.85 -9.09
CA ILE A 8 -13.95 -2.89 -7.62
C ILE A 8 -14.90 -4.00 -7.19
N GLY A 9 -14.39 -5.04 -6.51
CA GLY A 9 -15.22 -6.13 -6.02
C GLY A 9 -14.92 -7.50 -6.64
N LYS A 10 -15.94 -8.35 -6.75
CA LYS A 10 -15.84 -9.75 -7.21
C LYS A 10 -15.60 -9.82 -8.72
N TRP A 11 -14.45 -10.33 -9.16
CA TRP A 11 -14.15 -10.47 -10.58
C TRP A 11 -14.83 -11.70 -11.22
N HIS A 12 -14.47 -12.90 -10.78
CA HIS A 12 -15.09 -14.17 -11.16
C HIS A 12 -14.95 -14.61 -12.64
N LEU A 13 -14.02 -14.02 -13.41
CA LEU A 13 -13.69 -14.46 -14.79
C LEU A 13 -12.29 -15.09 -14.88
N GLY A 14 -11.76 -15.59 -13.76
CA GLY A 14 -10.46 -16.24 -13.66
C GLY A 14 -9.53 -15.51 -12.68
N CYS A 15 -8.74 -16.28 -11.93
CA CYS A 15 -7.91 -15.75 -10.84
C CYS A 15 -6.40 -15.76 -11.14
N GLN A 16 -6.00 -16.31 -12.29
CA GLN A 16 -4.60 -16.34 -12.72
C GLN A 16 -4.26 -15.09 -13.51
N SER A 17 -2.97 -14.69 -13.52
CA SER A 17 -2.53 -13.39 -14.08
C SER A 17 -3.11 -13.07 -15.47
N PRO A 18 -3.13 -13.98 -16.47
CA PRO A 18 -3.68 -13.67 -17.79
C PRO A 18 -5.19 -13.38 -17.80
N PHE A 19 -5.90 -13.76 -16.75
CA PHE A 19 -7.35 -13.63 -16.61
C PHE A 19 -7.77 -12.53 -15.64
N LEU A 20 -6.83 -11.82 -15.00
CA LEU A 20 -7.14 -10.75 -14.07
C LEU A 20 -7.72 -9.52 -14.79
N PRO A 21 -8.52 -8.66 -14.11
CA PRO A 21 -9.14 -7.48 -14.73
C PRO A 21 -8.12 -6.57 -15.44
N THR A 22 -6.92 -6.45 -14.86
CA THR A 22 -5.83 -5.62 -15.40
C THR A 22 -5.27 -6.12 -16.74
N LYS A 23 -5.58 -7.36 -17.13
CA LYS A 23 -5.27 -7.92 -18.45
C LYS A 23 -6.43 -7.85 -19.44
N HIS A 24 -7.59 -7.38 -18.99
CA HIS A 24 -8.83 -7.31 -19.75
C HIS A 24 -9.43 -5.90 -19.82
N GLY A 25 -8.55 -4.89 -19.92
CA GLY A 25 -8.93 -3.51 -20.21
C GLY A 25 -9.26 -2.64 -19.01
N PHE A 26 -9.09 -3.13 -17.78
CA PHE A 26 -9.14 -2.29 -16.58
C PHE A 26 -7.75 -1.75 -16.21
N ASP A 27 -7.62 -0.44 -15.99
CA ASP A 27 -6.37 0.18 -15.53
C ASP A 27 -6.08 -0.18 -14.06
N ARG A 28 -7.15 -0.42 -13.29
CA ARG A 28 -7.10 -0.63 -11.84
C ARG A 28 -8.03 -1.74 -11.38
N PHE A 29 -7.58 -2.52 -10.40
CA PHE A 29 -8.38 -3.54 -9.71
C PHE A 29 -8.24 -3.43 -8.19
N PHE A 30 -9.37 -3.51 -7.48
CA PHE A 30 -9.41 -3.69 -6.03
C PHE A 30 -10.56 -4.61 -5.64
N GLY A 31 -10.29 -5.84 -5.22
CA GLY A 31 -11.37 -6.78 -4.92
C GLY A 31 -10.95 -8.24 -4.83
N ILE A 32 -11.92 -9.13 -4.83
CA ILE A 32 -11.70 -10.58 -4.74
C ILE A 32 -11.75 -11.20 -6.15
N PRO A 33 -10.82 -12.11 -6.51
CA PRO A 33 -10.77 -12.68 -7.86
C PRO A 33 -11.88 -13.71 -8.15
N TYR A 34 -12.52 -14.23 -7.10
CA TYR A 34 -13.58 -15.26 -7.15
C TYR A 34 -14.61 -15.06 -6.03
N SER A 35 -15.65 -15.90 -6.00
CA SER A 35 -16.77 -15.77 -5.05
C SER A 35 -16.34 -15.84 -3.58
N ASP A 36 -17.10 -15.17 -2.70
CA ASP A 36 -16.77 -14.98 -1.28
C ASP A 36 -16.83 -16.26 -0.43
N ASP A 37 -17.59 -17.24 -0.93
CA ASP A 37 -17.69 -18.59 -0.39
C ASP A 37 -16.56 -19.51 -0.87
N MET A 38 -15.71 -19.05 -1.79
CA MET A 38 -14.54 -19.79 -2.29
C MET A 38 -13.32 -19.73 -1.37
N THR A 39 -13.50 -20.18 -0.13
CA THR A 39 -12.55 -20.12 0.99
C THR A 39 -12.63 -21.38 1.88
N PRO A 40 -11.68 -21.66 2.81
CA PRO A 40 -11.78 -22.83 3.68
C PRO A 40 -13.11 -22.92 4.40
N SER A 41 -13.71 -24.11 4.37
CA SER A 41 -14.95 -24.44 5.10
C SER A 41 -14.94 -25.92 5.52
N LYS A 42 -15.93 -26.34 6.33
CA LYS A 42 -16.08 -27.76 6.71
C LYS A 42 -16.16 -28.70 5.51
N ASN A 43 -16.78 -28.25 4.41
CA ASN A 43 -16.98 -29.06 3.19
C ASN A 43 -15.83 -28.91 2.19
N ASN A 44 -15.08 -27.80 2.25
CA ASN A 44 -13.95 -27.51 1.37
C ASN A 44 -12.73 -27.06 2.20
N PRO A 45 -12.12 -27.94 3.02
CA PRO A 45 -11.03 -27.54 3.92
C PRO A 45 -9.73 -27.17 3.17
N HIS A 46 -9.57 -27.62 1.93
CA HIS A 46 -8.37 -27.42 1.11
C HIS A 46 -8.37 -26.12 0.29
N TRP A 47 -9.47 -25.36 0.30
CA TRP A 47 -9.54 -24.09 -0.45
C TRP A 47 -8.61 -23.05 0.18
N PRO A 48 -7.96 -22.17 -0.61
CA PRO A 48 -7.11 -21.13 -0.07
C PRO A 48 -7.92 -20.05 0.65
N PRO A 49 -7.36 -19.34 1.65
CA PRO A 49 -8.02 -18.22 2.29
C PRO A 49 -8.49 -17.18 1.27
N LEU A 50 -9.70 -16.63 1.43
CA LEU A 50 -10.25 -15.62 0.51
C LEU A 50 -9.31 -14.40 0.40
N PRO A 51 -8.74 -14.10 -0.78
CA PRO A 51 -7.82 -12.99 -0.93
C PRO A 51 -8.57 -11.72 -1.32
N LEU A 52 -8.14 -10.59 -0.76
CA LEU A 52 -8.37 -9.27 -1.33
C LEU A 52 -7.14 -8.86 -2.13
N MET A 53 -7.35 -8.42 -3.36
CA MET A 53 -6.30 -8.01 -4.27
C MET A 53 -6.33 -6.51 -4.53
N ARG A 54 -5.15 -5.94 -4.72
CA ARG A 54 -4.96 -4.62 -5.35
C ARG A 54 -4.06 -4.81 -6.55
N GLN A 55 -4.53 -4.43 -7.73
CA GLN A 55 -3.92 -4.84 -8.99
C GLN A 55 -3.72 -6.36 -9.04
N GLU A 56 -2.52 -6.83 -9.34
CA GLU A 56 -2.23 -8.26 -9.50
C GLU A 56 -1.70 -8.92 -8.21
N LYS A 57 -1.80 -8.24 -7.07
CA LYS A 57 -1.25 -8.71 -5.79
C LYS A 57 -2.33 -8.90 -4.74
N VAL A 58 -2.26 -10.02 -4.02
CA VAL A 58 -3.04 -10.22 -2.79
C VAL A 58 -2.46 -9.32 -1.69
N ILE A 59 -3.31 -8.50 -1.09
CA ILE A 59 -2.96 -7.57 0.00
C ILE A 59 -3.48 -8.02 1.37
N GLU A 60 -4.43 -8.95 1.41
CA GLU A 60 -5.02 -9.51 2.63
C GLU A 60 -5.63 -10.89 2.33
N ALA A 61 -5.36 -11.90 3.16
CA ALA A 61 -5.98 -13.22 3.06
C ALA A 61 -5.87 -13.96 4.43
N PRO A 62 -6.96 -14.45 5.04
CA PRO A 62 -8.34 -14.21 4.62
C PRO A 62 -8.73 -12.74 4.80
N VAL A 63 -9.43 -12.18 3.82
CA VAL A 63 -10.02 -10.86 3.96
C VAL A 63 -11.18 -10.88 4.95
N ASP A 64 -11.29 -9.82 5.77
CA ASP A 64 -12.48 -9.59 6.58
C ASP A 64 -13.69 -9.22 5.69
N ARG A 65 -14.61 -10.18 5.56
CA ARG A 65 -15.80 -10.06 4.70
C ARG A 65 -16.83 -9.08 5.25
N ASP A 66 -16.86 -8.83 6.56
CA ASP A 66 -17.80 -7.89 7.17
C ASP A 66 -17.54 -6.45 6.67
N TYR A 67 -16.31 -6.14 6.26
CA TYR A 67 -15.96 -4.79 5.79
C TYR A 67 -15.86 -4.66 4.27
N LEU A 68 -16.10 -5.72 3.49
CA LEU A 68 -15.89 -5.65 2.04
C LEU A 68 -16.77 -4.59 1.36
N THR A 69 -18.07 -4.52 1.69
CA THR A 69 -18.98 -3.53 1.12
C THR A 69 -18.52 -2.11 1.42
N LYS A 70 -18.19 -1.81 2.68
CA LYS A 70 -17.64 -0.51 3.08
C LYS A 70 -16.34 -0.17 2.36
N ARG A 71 -15.38 -1.09 2.29
CA ARG A 71 -14.08 -0.87 1.63
C ARG A 71 -14.24 -0.63 0.13
N TYR A 72 -15.14 -1.34 -0.54
CA TYR A 72 -15.47 -1.10 -1.94
C TYR A 72 -16.12 0.27 -2.17
N THR A 73 -16.95 0.72 -1.22
CA THR A 73 -17.55 2.06 -1.22
C THR A 73 -16.48 3.15 -1.10
N GLU A 74 -15.60 3.03 -0.11
CA GLU A 74 -14.51 3.99 0.12
C GLU A 74 -13.53 4.03 -1.07
N GLU A 75 -13.17 2.87 -1.63
CA GLU A 75 -12.34 2.77 -2.83
C GLU A 75 -13.00 3.42 -4.04
N THR A 76 -14.32 3.24 -4.21
CA THR A 76 -15.10 3.88 -5.26
C THR A 76 -15.08 5.40 -5.12
N ILE A 77 -15.36 5.93 -3.94
CA ILE A 77 -15.36 7.38 -3.68
C ILE A 77 -13.97 7.96 -3.92
N ARG A 78 -12.91 7.25 -3.54
CA ARG A 78 -11.53 7.65 -3.82
C ARG A 78 -11.27 7.70 -5.33
N PHE A 79 -11.64 6.66 -6.07
CA PHE A 79 -11.51 6.63 -7.53
C PHE A 79 -12.26 7.79 -8.22
N LEU A 80 -13.50 8.06 -7.82
CA LEU A 80 -14.29 9.17 -8.35
C LEU A 80 -13.62 10.52 -8.06
N THR A 81 -13.06 10.69 -6.87
CA THR A 81 -12.37 11.93 -6.46
C THR A 81 -11.11 12.16 -7.29
N GLU A 82 -10.27 11.14 -7.45
CA GLU A 82 -9.03 11.21 -8.24
C GLU A 82 -9.26 11.45 -9.73
N ASN A 83 -10.43 11.03 -10.25
CA ASN A 83 -10.75 11.09 -11.68
C ASN A 83 -11.84 12.12 -12.01
N LYS A 84 -12.14 13.06 -11.10
CA LYS A 84 -13.21 14.06 -11.29
C LYS A 84 -13.08 14.89 -12.58
N ASP A 85 -11.86 15.07 -13.10
CA ASP A 85 -11.57 15.90 -14.27
C ASP A 85 -11.39 15.09 -15.57
N ARG A 86 -11.65 13.78 -15.57
CA ARG A 86 -11.50 12.91 -16.74
C ARG A 86 -12.63 11.86 -16.83
N PRO A 87 -12.96 11.32 -18.01
CA PRO A 87 -13.99 10.29 -18.12
C PRO A 87 -13.54 9.01 -17.43
N PHE A 88 -14.48 8.31 -16.80
CA PHE A 88 -14.21 7.08 -16.08
C PHE A 88 -15.24 5.99 -16.40
N PHE A 89 -14.80 4.74 -16.29
CA PHE A 89 -15.66 3.56 -16.28
C PHE A 89 -15.37 2.78 -15.01
N LEU A 90 -16.40 2.63 -14.16
CA LEU A 90 -16.30 1.90 -12.92
C LEU A 90 -17.23 0.68 -13.00
N TYR A 91 -16.63 -0.50 -12.83
CA TYR A 91 -17.36 -1.75 -12.65
C TYR A 91 -17.29 -2.13 -11.16
N LEU A 92 -18.43 -2.11 -10.47
CA LEU A 92 -18.54 -2.34 -9.02
C LEU A 92 -19.39 -3.60 -8.70
N PRO A 93 -18.91 -4.82 -9.02
CA PRO A 93 -19.57 -6.05 -8.60
C PRO A 93 -19.31 -6.31 -7.11
N HIS A 94 -20.18 -5.81 -6.22
CA HIS A 94 -20.06 -6.10 -4.79
C HIS A 94 -20.00 -7.62 -4.52
N ALA A 95 -19.23 -8.01 -3.50
CA ALA A 95 -19.12 -9.41 -3.09
C ALA A 95 -20.35 -9.92 -2.33
N MET A 96 -21.11 -9.01 -1.71
CA MET A 96 -22.32 -9.30 -0.93
C MET A 96 -23.59 -9.06 -1.78
N PRO A 97 -24.74 -9.70 -1.47
CA PRO A 97 -24.91 -10.75 -0.44
C PRO A 97 -24.20 -12.07 -0.78
N GLY A 98 -23.69 -12.22 -2.02
CA GLY A 98 -22.80 -13.31 -2.40
C GLY A 98 -23.45 -14.71 -2.40
N SER A 99 -22.61 -15.73 -2.40
CA SER A 99 -23.05 -17.14 -2.39
C SER A 99 -22.98 -17.77 -0.99
N THR A 100 -22.50 -17.04 0.01
CA THR A 100 -22.47 -17.52 1.40
C THR A 100 -23.88 -17.64 1.99
N ALA A 101 -24.14 -18.73 2.72
CA ALA A 101 -25.46 -18.99 3.34
C ALA A 101 -25.82 -18.04 4.47
N ARG A 102 -24.85 -17.32 5.02
CA ARG A 102 -25.06 -16.23 5.95
C ARG A 102 -24.19 -15.07 5.45
N PRO A 103 -24.73 -14.19 4.59
CA PRO A 103 -23.99 -13.05 4.05
C PRO A 103 -23.39 -12.19 5.15
N PHE A 104 -22.30 -11.50 4.80
CA PHE A 104 -21.57 -10.63 5.71
C PHE A 104 -22.03 -9.19 5.55
N ALA A 105 -21.96 -8.44 6.64
CA ALA A 105 -22.26 -7.02 6.70
C ALA A 105 -21.44 -6.38 7.82
N SER A 106 -21.14 -5.09 7.73
CA SER A 106 -20.36 -4.43 8.77
C SER A 106 -21.15 -4.33 10.09
N PRO A 107 -20.47 -4.17 11.25
CA PRO A 107 -21.14 -4.07 12.55
C PRO A 107 -22.24 -2.99 12.64
N ALA A 108 -22.21 -1.98 11.76
CA ALA A 108 -23.24 -0.96 11.68
C ALA A 108 -24.61 -1.52 11.21
N PHE A 109 -24.60 -2.56 10.38
CA PHE A 109 -25.77 -3.15 9.74
C PHE A 109 -26.15 -4.52 10.31
N GLN A 110 -25.23 -5.21 10.99
CA GLN A 110 -25.51 -6.51 11.60
C GLN A 110 -26.69 -6.45 12.58
N GLY A 111 -27.69 -7.31 12.37
CA GLY A 111 -28.89 -7.45 13.18
C GLY A 111 -29.89 -6.30 13.06
N LYS A 112 -29.79 -5.46 12.02
CA LYS A 112 -30.71 -4.32 11.79
C LYS A 112 -31.91 -4.73 10.96
N SER A 113 -31.72 -5.64 10.01
CA SER A 113 -32.76 -6.04 9.09
C SER A 113 -33.64 -7.14 9.66
N LYS A 114 -34.95 -7.03 9.41
CA LYS A 114 -35.92 -8.10 9.71
C LYS A 114 -35.68 -9.35 8.88
N ASN A 115 -34.97 -9.24 7.76
CA ASN A 115 -34.60 -10.36 6.89
C ASN A 115 -33.24 -10.98 7.27
N GLY A 116 -32.81 -10.77 8.52
CA GLY A 116 -31.59 -11.33 9.07
C GLY A 116 -30.33 -10.92 8.30
N PRO A 117 -29.26 -11.74 8.34
CA PRO A 117 -27.97 -11.40 7.72
C PRO A 117 -28.03 -11.09 6.22
N TYR A 118 -28.96 -11.69 5.48
CA TYR A 118 -29.18 -11.33 4.08
C TYR A 118 -29.69 -9.90 3.97
N GLY A 119 -30.73 -9.55 4.74
CA GLY A 119 -31.24 -8.19 4.81
C GLY A 119 -30.20 -7.17 5.26
N ASP A 120 -29.38 -7.51 6.27
CA ASP A 120 -28.31 -6.63 6.75
C ASP A 120 -27.34 -6.27 5.62
N SER A 121 -26.94 -7.25 4.82
CA SER A 121 -26.05 -7.02 3.67
C SER A 121 -26.72 -6.22 2.56
N VAL A 122 -28.03 -6.40 2.34
CA VAL A 122 -28.80 -5.61 1.36
C VAL A 122 -28.95 -4.15 1.80
N GLU A 123 -29.20 -3.90 3.09
CA GLU A 123 -29.26 -2.55 3.65
C GLU A 123 -27.90 -1.85 3.55
N GLU A 124 -26.79 -2.57 3.73
CA GLU A 124 -25.45 -2.00 3.54
C GLU A 124 -25.14 -1.69 2.07
N LEU A 125 -25.63 -2.50 1.11
CA LEU A 125 -25.50 -2.21 -0.33
C LEU A 125 -26.33 -1.00 -0.76
N ASP A 126 -27.52 -0.83 -0.18
CA ASP A 126 -28.35 0.36 -0.37
C ASP A 126 -27.63 1.62 0.15
N TRP A 127 -27.10 1.55 1.39
CA TRP A 127 -26.26 2.60 1.95
C TRP A 127 -25.06 2.93 1.07
N SER A 128 -24.31 1.90 0.63
CA SER A 128 -23.15 2.04 -0.26
C SER A 128 -23.52 2.80 -1.53
N THR A 129 -24.64 2.43 -2.16
CA THR A 129 -25.16 3.10 -3.34
C THR A 129 -25.49 4.55 -3.04
N GLY A 130 -26.14 4.83 -1.90
CA GLY A 130 -26.43 6.18 -1.43
C GLY A 130 -25.18 7.06 -1.29
N GLU A 131 -24.13 6.55 -0.65
CA GLU A 131 -22.86 7.26 -0.47
C GLU A 131 -22.17 7.56 -1.81
N ILE A 132 -22.19 6.62 -2.75
CA ILE A 132 -21.60 6.80 -4.09
C ILE A 132 -22.36 7.88 -4.86
N LEU A 133 -23.69 7.85 -4.84
CA LEU A 133 -24.52 8.88 -5.49
C LEU A 133 -24.32 10.26 -4.83
N ALA A 134 -24.19 10.31 -3.50
CA ALA A 134 -23.87 11.53 -2.77
C ALA A 134 -22.48 12.08 -3.17
N ALA A 135 -21.48 11.20 -3.32
CA ALA A 135 -20.15 11.58 -3.78
C ALA A 135 -20.17 12.14 -5.21
N LEU A 136 -20.90 11.51 -6.15
CA LEU A 136 -21.07 12.03 -7.51
C LEU A 136 -21.67 13.43 -7.51
N LYS A 137 -22.68 13.67 -6.66
CA LYS A 137 -23.28 15.01 -6.50
C LYS A 137 -22.30 16.01 -5.91
N LYS A 138 -21.60 15.65 -4.83
CA LYS A 138 -20.60 16.50 -4.16
C LYS A 138 -19.45 16.90 -5.08
N LEU A 139 -19.02 15.99 -5.96
CA LEU A 139 -17.94 16.23 -6.92
C LEU A 139 -18.42 16.96 -8.20
N GLY A 140 -19.71 17.24 -8.35
CA GLY A 140 -20.27 17.87 -9.56
C GLY A 140 -20.28 16.93 -10.78
N LEU A 141 -20.23 15.62 -10.57
CA LEU A 141 -20.18 14.59 -11.61
C LEU A 141 -21.56 14.02 -11.97
N ASP A 142 -22.57 14.31 -11.16
CA ASP A 142 -23.89 13.66 -11.21
C ASP A 142 -24.56 13.74 -12.60
N GLN A 143 -24.57 14.91 -13.24
CA GLN A 143 -25.14 15.09 -14.59
C GLN A 143 -24.27 14.52 -15.72
N LYS A 144 -23.02 14.14 -15.42
CA LYS A 144 -22.05 13.63 -16.39
C LYS A 144 -21.87 12.11 -16.30
N THR A 145 -22.58 11.45 -15.40
CA THR A 145 -22.38 10.03 -15.08
C THR A 145 -23.65 9.25 -15.33
N LEU A 146 -23.54 8.19 -16.14
CA LEU A 146 -24.54 7.13 -16.24
C LEU A 146 -24.28 6.11 -15.13
N VAL A 147 -25.26 5.89 -14.28
CA VAL A 147 -25.23 4.84 -13.24
C VAL A 147 -26.23 3.75 -13.62
N VAL A 148 -25.76 2.50 -13.64
CA VAL A 148 -26.59 1.31 -13.86
C VAL A 148 -26.47 0.43 -12.61
N TRP A 149 -27.60 0.13 -11.98
CA TRP A 149 -27.67 -0.77 -10.83
C TRP A 149 -28.49 -2.01 -11.22
N THR A 150 -27.91 -3.19 -11.06
CA THR A 150 -28.55 -4.47 -11.41
C THR A 150 -27.89 -5.65 -10.68
N SER A 151 -28.35 -6.87 -10.95
CA SER A 151 -27.85 -8.13 -10.37
C SER A 151 -27.37 -9.09 -11.48
N ASP A 152 -26.49 -10.04 -11.15
CA ASP A 152 -25.95 -11.04 -12.09
C ASP A 152 -26.90 -12.23 -12.31
N ASN A 153 -27.60 -12.66 -11.25
CA ASN A 153 -28.65 -13.69 -11.32
C ASN A 153 -29.67 -13.56 -10.20
N GLY A 154 -30.75 -14.35 -10.30
CA GLY A 154 -31.86 -14.35 -9.35
C GLY A 154 -31.47 -14.92 -7.99
N ALA A 155 -32.30 -14.67 -6.98
CA ALA A 155 -32.08 -15.21 -5.65
C ALA A 155 -32.08 -16.75 -5.71
N VAL A 156 -31.14 -17.36 -5.00
CA VAL A 156 -31.00 -18.83 -4.93
C VAL A 156 -32.00 -19.37 -3.91
N ARG A 157 -32.60 -20.54 -4.20
CA ARG A 157 -33.50 -21.21 -3.27
C ARG A 157 -32.74 -21.66 -2.02
N ARG A 158 -33.12 -21.14 -0.85
CA ARG A 158 -32.54 -21.51 0.45
C ARG A 158 -33.63 -21.85 1.45
N ASN A 159 -33.26 -22.56 2.52
CA ASN A 159 -34.13 -22.86 3.65
C ASN A 159 -33.43 -22.47 4.96
N PRO A 160 -33.91 -21.44 5.70
CA PRO A 160 -35.04 -20.57 5.35
C PRO A 160 -34.75 -19.69 4.10
N PRO A 161 -35.79 -19.18 3.41
CA PRO A 161 -35.62 -18.22 2.32
C PRO A 161 -34.85 -16.98 2.78
N GLN A 162 -34.00 -16.43 1.89
CA GLN A 162 -33.16 -15.26 2.18
C GLN A 162 -33.45 -14.11 1.21
N GLY A 163 -33.34 -14.37 -0.09
CA GLY A 163 -33.82 -13.46 -1.14
C GLY A 163 -35.23 -13.79 -1.60
N SER A 164 -35.81 -12.91 -2.41
CA SER A 164 -37.11 -13.09 -3.05
C SER A 164 -37.00 -12.85 -4.55
N ASN A 165 -37.61 -13.74 -5.33
CA ASN A 165 -37.84 -13.53 -6.77
C ASN A 165 -39.31 -13.18 -7.05
N ALA A 166 -40.14 -13.00 -6.02
CA ALA A 166 -41.57 -12.78 -6.20
C ALA A 166 -41.85 -11.54 -7.07
N PRO A 167 -42.81 -11.62 -8.00
CA PRO A 167 -43.73 -12.74 -8.25
C PRO A 167 -43.22 -13.76 -9.29
N LEU A 168 -41.97 -13.70 -9.73
CA LEU A 168 -41.41 -14.53 -10.80
C LEU A 168 -41.28 -16.01 -10.36
N LYS A 169 -41.46 -16.93 -11.30
CA LYS A 169 -41.27 -18.38 -11.08
C LYS A 169 -39.79 -18.72 -11.00
N GLY A 170 -39.46 -19.73 -10.20
CA GLY A 170 -38.14 -20.35 -10.14
C GLY A 170 -37.10 -19.55 -9.35
N TRP A 171 -35.85 -20.02 -9.39
CA TRP A 171 -34.76 -19.53 -8.54
C TRP A 171 -33.45 -19.50 -9.31
N GLY A 172 -32.47 -18.73 -8.81
CA GLY A 172 -31.13 -18.68 -9.39
C GLY A 172 -30.56 -20.08 -9.65
N TYR A 173 -29.83 -20.21 -10.76
CA TYR A 173 -29.31 -21.46 -11.33
C TYR A 173 -30.34 -22.35 -12.07
N ASP A 174 -31.44 -21.77 -12.53
CA ASP A 174 -32.31 -22.37 -13.55
C ASP A 174 -32.55 -21.37 -14.73
N THR A 175 -33.46 -21.70 -15.65
CA THR A 175 -33.77 -20.89 -16.86
C THR A 175 -35.13 -20.19 -16.79
N SER A 176 -35.70 -20.03 -15.60
CA SER A 176 -36.97 -19.34 -15.36
C SER A 176 -36.85 -17.82 -15.39
N GLU A 177 -38.00 -17.12 -15.39
CA GLU A 177 -37.97 -15.66 -15.25
C GLU A 177 -37.31 -15.27 -13.90
N GLY A 178 -37.62 -15.95 -12.80
CA GLY A 178 -37.03 -15.69 -11.48
C GLY A 178 -35.53 -15.97 -11.38
N ALA A 179 -34.96 -16.74 -12.31
CA ALA A 179 -33.52 -16.98 -12.36
C ALA A 179 -32.74 -15.92 -13.15
N MET A 180 -33.32 -15.40 -14.24
CA MET A 180 -32.60 -14.59 -15.23
C MET A 180 -33.16 -13.17 -15.45
N ARG A 181 -34.36 -12.84 -14.95
CA ARG A 181 -34.93 -11.47 -15.03
C ARG A 181 -34.60 -10.66 -13.79
N MET A 182 -33.68 -9.70 -13.93
CA MET A 182 -33.09 -8.95 -12.81
C MET A 182 -33.71 -7.56 -12.63
N PRO A 183 -33.71 -7.02 -11.40
CA PRO A 183 -33.96 -5.60 -11.22
C PRO A 183 -32.86 -4.80 -11.95
N CYS A 184 -33.26 -3.75 -12.65
CA CYS A 184 -32.33 -2.87 -13.35
C CYS A 184 -32.81 -1.42 -13.22
N VAL A 185 -32.01 -0.59 -12.56
CA VAL A 185 -32.26 0.84 -12.41
C VAL A 185 -31.16 1.59 -13.15
N VAL A 186 -31.57 2.50 -14.03
CA VAL A 186 -30.64 3.32 -14.82
C VAL A 186 -30.89 4.78 -14.48
N ARG A 187 -29.82 5.51 -14.17
CA ARG A 187 -29.88 6.91 -13.77
C ARG A 187 -28.81 7.73 -14.49
N TRP A 188 -29.26 8.77 -15.19
CA TRP A 188 -28.40 9.81 -15.75
C TRP A 188 -29.16 11.13 -15.79
N PRO A 189 -29.01 11.98 -14.75
CA PRO A 189 -29.71 13.25 -14.65
C PRO A 189 -29.54 14.13 -15.90
N GLY A 190 -30.64 14.59 -16.48
CA GLY A 190 -30.66 15.42 -17.68
C GLY A 190 -30.51 14.66 -19.01
N LYS A 191 -30.34 13.32 -18.98
CA LYS A 191 -30.24 12.48 -20.18
C LYS A 191 -31.25 11.34 -20.21
N VAL A 192 -31.36 10.58 -19.11
CA VAL A 192 -32.36 9.52 -18.96
C VAL A 192 -33.62 10.11 -18.33
N PRO A 193 -34.82 9.96 -18.95
CA PRO A 193 -36.07 10.45 -18.39
C PRO A 193 -36.36 9.88 -17.00
N ALA A 194 -36.57 10.74 -16.01
CA ALA A 194 -36.82 10.33 -14.63
C ALA A 194 -38.19 9.63 -14.48
N GLY A 195 -38.25 8.59 -13.64
CA GLY A 195 -39.50 7.90 -13.29
C GLY A 195 -40.14 7.10 -14.43
N LYS A 196 -39.42 6.83 -15.52
CA LYS A 196 -39.93 6.02 -16.63
C LYS A 196 -39.66 4.53 -16.42
N VAL A 197 -40.58 3.71 -16.91
CA VAL A 197 -40.48 2.25 -16.97
C VAL A 197 -40.34 1.84 -18.43
N CYS A 198 -39.50 0.84 -18.70
CA CYS A 198 -39.31 0.23 -20.01
C CYS A 198 -39.70 -1.25 -19.93
N ASP A 199 -40.73 -1.65 -20.69
CA ASP A 199 -41.23 -3.02 -20.74
C ASP A 199 -40.61 -3.86 -21.87
N GLU A 200 -39.68 -3.27 -22.62
CA GLU A 200 -38.92 -3.95 -23.67
C GLU A 200 -37.85 -4.85 -23.03
N LEU A 201 -37.60 -6.01 -23.66
CA LEU A 201 -36.58 -6.93 -23.20
C LEU A 201 -35.18 -6.34 -23.46
N CYS A 202 -34.41 -6.18 -22.39
CA CYS A 202 -32.98 -5.89 -22.42
C CYS A 202 -32.21 -7.04 -21.77
N ALA A 203 -31.00 -7.30 -22.23
CA ALA A 203 -30.09 -8.28 -21.66
C ALA A 203 -28.85 -7.59 -21.09
N MET A 204 -28.18 -8.22 -20.13
CA MET A 204 -26.92 -7.71 -19.60
C MET A 204 -25.82 -7.57 -20.68
N MET A 205 -25.91 -8.37 -21.75
CA MET A 205 -25.02 -8.30 -22.91
C MET A 205 -25.16 -6.98 -23.69
N ASP A 206 -26.30 -6.30 -23.62
CA ASP A 206 -26.59 -5.05 -24.33
C ASP A 206 -25.73 -3.87 -23.83
N TRP A 207 -25.21 -3.98 -22.60
CA TRP A 207 -24.37 -2.94 -22.02
C TRP A 207 -23.05 -2.77 -22.76
N LEU A 208 -22.44 -3.84 -23.28
CA LEU A 208 -21.18 -3.75 -24.01
C LEU A 208 -21.29 -2.82 -25.24
N PRO A 209 -22.18 -3.08 -26.22
CA PRO A 209 -22.29 -2.20 -27.38
C PRO A 209 -22.85 -0.83 -27.04
N THR A 210 -23.70 -0.72 -26.02
CA THR A 210 -24.25 0.56 -25.55
C THR A 210 -23.15 1.45 -24.95
N PHE A 211 -22.31 0.92 -24.06
CA PHE A 211 -21.19 1.65 -23.46
C PHE A 211 -20.12 2.00 -24.49
N ALA A 212 -19.79 1.09 -25.41
CA ALA A 212 -18.85 1.38 -26.49
C ALA A 212 -19.29 2.63 -27.26
N LYS A 213 -20.56 2.69 -27.67
CA LYS A 213 -21.11 3.83 -28.41
C LYS A 213 -21.27 5.10 -27.58
N LEU A 214 -21.67 4.99 -26.31
CA LEU A 214 -21.72 6.14 -25.40
C LEU A 214 -20.33 6.74 -25.17
N GLY A 215 -19.30 5.91 -25.13
CA GLY A 215 -17.90 6.33 -25.07
C GLY A 215 -17.33 6.82 -26.41
N GLY A 216 -18.11 6.84 -27.49
CA GLY A 216 -17.66 7.26 -28.83
C GLY A 216 -16.84 6.22 -29.60
N GLY A 217 -16.86 4.96 -29.19
CA GLY A 217 -16.24 3.83 -29.89
C GLY A 217 -17.26 2.91 -30.58
N GLU A 218 -16.77 1.80 -31.13
CA GLU A 218 -17.58 0.77 -31.79
C GLU A 218 -17.25 -0.62 -31.22
N PRO A 219 -18.22 -1.53 -31.12
CA PRO A 219 -17.95 -2.93 -30.79
C PRO A 219 -17.03 -3.60 -31.83
N PRO A 220 -16.30 -4.66 -31.44
CA PRO A 220 -15.51 -5.44 -32.38
C PRO A 220 -16.36 -5.97 -33.54
N LYS A 221 -15.82 -5.89 -34.77
CA LYS A 221 -16.46 -6.37 -36.00
C LYS A 221 -15.95 -7.72 -36.48
N ASP A 222 -14.91 -8.24 -35.82
CA ASP A 222 -14.25 -9.51 -36.12
C ASP A 222 -14.98 -10.73 -35.51
N ARG A 223 -16.05 -10.49 -34.75
CA ARG A 223 -16.81 -11.51 -34.03
C ARG A 223 -18.25 -11.08 -33.81
N ILE A 224 -19.14 -12.05 -33.62
CA ILE A 224 -20.53 -11.80 -33.26
C ILE A 224 -20.57 -11.21 -31.83
N ILE A 225 -21.34 -10.13 -31.67
CA ILE A 225 -21.67 -9.53 -30.39
C ILE A 225 -23.16 -9.74 -30.17
N ASP A 226 -23.52 -10.54 -29.18
CA ASP A 226 -24.91 -10.92 -28.91
C ASP A 226 -25.76 -9.74 -28.42
N GLY A 227 -25.12 -8.83 -27.67
CA GLY A 227 -25.76 -7.62 -27.17
C GLY A 227 -26.19 -6.64 -28.26
N HIS A 228 -27.20 -5.84 -27.95
CA HIS A 228 -27.73 -4.81 -28.84
C HIS A 228 -27.60 -3.40 -28.23
N ASP A 229 -27.50 -2.40 -29.10
CA ASP A 229 -27.48 -0.99 -28.68
C ASP A 229 -28.86 -0.57 -28.17
N ILE A 230 -28.97 -0.29 -26.86
CA ILE A 230 -30.23 0.05 -26.18
C ILE A 230 -30.36 1.54 -25.85
N ARG A 231 -29.51 2.42 -26.41
CA ARG A 231 -29.65 3.88 -26.25
C ARG A 231 -31.06 4.41 -26.58
N PRO A 232 -31.79 3.88 -27.58
CA PRO A 232 -33.18 4.27 -27.81
C PRO A 232 -34.08 4.10 -26.58
N PHE A 233 -33.90 3.02 -25.80
CA PHE A 233 -34.65 2.81 -24.56
C PHE A 233 -34.19 3.76 -23.45
N LEU A 234 -32.87 3.96 -23.32
CA LEU A 234 -32.30 4.84 -22.30
C LEU A 234 -32.77 6.29 -22.44
N PHE A 235 -32.89 6.77 -23.68
CA PHE A 235 -33.26 8.15 -24.00
C PHE A 235 -34.75 8.33 -24.31
N GLY A 236 -35.55 7.27 -24.18
CA GLY A 236 -37.00 7.33 -24.33
C GLY A 236 -37.47 7.61 -25.75
N GLU A 237 -36.77 7.08 -26.76
CA GLU A 237 -37.19 7.18 -28.16
C GLU A 237 -38.57 6.53 -28.36
N PRO A 238 -39.58 7.28 -28.85
CA PRO A 238 -40.92 6.74 -29.02
C PRO A 238 -40.95 5.56 -29.98
N GLY A 239 -41.64 4.48 -29.57
CA GLY A 239 -41.85 3.29 -30.41
C GLY A 239 -40.63 2.38 -30.57
N ALA A 240 -39.53 2.61 -29.84
CA ALA A 240 -38.40 1.71 -29.83
C ALA A 240 -38.84 0.29 -29.38
N LYS A 241 -38.35 -0.75 -30.08
CA LYS A 241 -38.66 -2.17 -29.81
C LYS A 241 -37.41 -3.01 -29.65
N SER A 242 -37.46 -3.98 -28.73
CA SER A 242 -36.36 -4.90 -28.50
C SER A 242 -36.01 -5.67 -29.76
N ARG A 243 -34.70 -5.78 -30.07
CA ARG A 243 -34.25 -6.61 -31.19
C ARG A 243 -34.49 -8.09 -30.92
N TYR A 244 -34.53 -8.51 -29.65
CA TYR A 244 -34.83 -9.89 -29.25
C TYR A 244 -36.24 -10.33 -29.67
N ASP A 245 -37.18 -9.41 -29.94
CA ASP A 245 -38.49 -9.75 -30.52
C ASP A 245 -38.37 -10.44 -31.90
N LYS A 246 -37.29 -10.13 -32.62
CA LYS A 246 -37.00 -10.70 -33.95
C LYS A 246 -35.97 -11.81 -33.90
N VAL A 247 -34.89 -11.63 -33.14
CA VAL A 247 -33.74 -12.56 -33.15
C VAL A 247 -33.81 -13.65 -32.08
N GLY A 248 -34.65 -13.47 -31.05
CA GLY A 248 -34.74 -14.37 -29.91
C GLY A 248 -33.66 -14.12 -28.85
N PHE A 249 -34.03 -14.29 -27.59
CA PHE A 249 -33.12 -14.40 -26.45
C PHE A 249 -33.09 -15.86 -25.98
N PHE A 250 -31.90 -16.39 -25.74
CA PHE A 250 -31.67 -17.82 -25.53
C PHE A 250 -31.25 -18.10 -24.09
N TYR A 251 -31.96 -19.00 -23.42
CA TYR A 251 -31.73 -19.35 -22.01
C TYR A 251 -30.95 -20.66 -21.97
N TYR A 252 -29.67 -20.56 -21.63
CA TYR A 252 -28.78 -21.71 -21.47
C TYR A 252 -28.64 -22.11 -20.00
N MET A 253 -28.63 -23.42 -19.77
CA MET A 253 -28.14 -24.02 -18.53
C MET A 253 -26.80 -24.70 -18.84
N MET A 254 -25.70 -24.08 -18.41
CA MET A 254 -24.35 -24.45 -18.87
C MET A 254 -24.28 -24.47 -20.40
N ASP A 255 -24.09 -25.64 -21.00
CA ASP A 255 -23.98 -25.88 -22.44
C ASP A 255 -25.32 -26.29 -23.10
N GLN A 256 -26.41 -26.45 -22.34
CA GLN A 256 -27.70 -26.88 -22.88
C GLN A 256 -28.67 -25.71 -23.10
N LEU A 257 -29.19 -25.57 -24.31
CA LEU A 257 -30.26 -24.62 -24.61
C LEU A 257 -31.60 -25.14 -24.07
N GLN A 258 -32.22 -24.41 -23.13
CA GLN A 258 -33.44 -24.88 -22.46
C GLN A 258 -34.68 -24.05 -22.73
N ALA A 259 -34.52 -22.76 -23.02
CA ALA A 259 -35.66 -21.92 -23.39
C ALA A 259 -35.25 -20.83 -24.38
N VAL A 260 -36.24 -20.27 -25.05
CA VAL A 260 -36.10 -19.14 -25.98
C VAL A 260 -37.24 -18.15 -25.76
N ARG A 261 -36.95 -16.86 -25.83
CA ARG A 261 -37.96 -15.79 -25.75
C ARG A 261 -37.89 -14.87 -26.95
N ALA A 262 -39.04 -14.52 -27.52
CA ALA A 262 -39.16 -13.47 -28.52
C ALA A 262 -40.49 -12.74 -28.34
N GLY A 263 -40.42 -11.45 -27.98
CA GLY A 263 -41.58 -10.64 -27.62
C GLY A 263 -42.20 -11.11 -26.30
N PRO A 264 -43.53 -11.25 -26.22
CA PRO A 264 -44.20 -11.71 -25.01
C PRO A 264 -43.98 -13.21 -24.75
N TRP A 265 -43.55 -13.97 -25.76
CA TRP A 265 -43.55 -15.43 -25.71
C TRP A 265 -42.23 -15.99 -25.25
N LYS A 266 -42.26 -16.83 -24.21
CA LYS A 266 -41.14 -17.66 -23.76
C LYS A 266 -41.53 -19.13 -23.87
N LEU A 267 -40.72 -19.90 -24.59
CA LEU A 267 -40.88 -21.34 -24.78
C LEU A 267 -39.76 -22.07 -24.04
N TYR A 268 -40.12 -22.93 -23.10
CA TYR A 268 -39.25 -24.02 -22.65
C TYR A 268 -39.26 -25.11 -23.72
N LEU A 269 -38.07 -25.50 -24.16
CA LEU A 269 -37.91 -26.47 -25.23
C LEU A 269 -38.24 -27.88 -24.74
N PRO A 270 -38.85 -28.72 -25.60
CA PRO A 270 -38.98 -30.14 -25.29
C PRO A 270 -37.59 -30.77 -25.26
N LEU A 271 -37.26 -31.45 -24.15
CA LEU A 271 -35.94 -32.06 -23.94
C LEU A 271 -36.12 -33.47 -23.36
N GLU A 272 -35.51 -34.46 -24.02
CA GLU A 272 -35.48 -35.84 -23.52
C GLU A 272 -34.63 -35.99 -22.25
N LYS A 273 -33.62 -35.13 -22.10
CA LYS A 273 -32.63 -35.14 -21.02
C LYS A 273 -32.28 -33.71 -20.59
N LYS A 274 -33.24 -33.01 -19.98
CA LYS A 274 -33.02 -31.66 -19.46
C LYS A 274 -32.07 -31.69 -18.28
N VAL A 275 -30.99 -30.91 -18.35
CA VAL A 275 -30.01 -30.74 -17.28
C VAL A 275 -30.58 -29.83 -16.19
N MET A 276 -30.78 -30.36 -14.99
CA MET A 276 -31.48 -29.66 -13.91
C MET A 276 -30.58 -28.95 -12.91
N SER A 277 -29.27 -29.25 -12.91
CA SER A 277 -28.31 -28.64 -11.99
C SER A 277 -26.88 -28.81 -12.47
N LEU A 278 -25.94 -28.19 -11.76
CA LEU A 278 -24.49 -28.39 -11.95
C LEU A 278 -24.06 -29.86 -11.81
N ARG A 279 -24.83 -30.70 -11.09
CA ARG A 279 -24.58 -32.15 -10.99
C ARG A 279 -25.03 -32.95 -12.21
N ARG A 280 -25.53 -32.28 -13.24
CA ARG A 280 -26.00 -32.87 -14.50
C ARG A 280 -27.09 -33.94 -14.34
N ASN A 281 -27.93 -33.84 -13.30
CA ASN A 281 -29.16 -34.64 -13.19
C ASN A 281 -30.08 -34.36 -14.39
N GLN A 282 -30.76 -35.38 -14.91
CA GLN A 282 -31.56 -35.30 -16.13
C GLN A 282 -33.00 -35.76 -15.94
N GLU A 283 -33.94 -35.05 -16.57
CA GLU A 283 -35.35 -35.44 -16.67
C GLU A 283 -35.90 -35.16 -18.08
N LYS A 284 -36.91 -35.91 -18.48
CA LYS A 284 -37.67 -35.63 -19.71
C LYS A 284 -38.68 -34.53 -19.42
N VAL A 285 -38.70 -33.49 -20.24
CA VAL A 285 -39.69 -32.40 -20.14
C VAL A 285 -40.36 -32.15 -21.49
N PRO A 286 -41.68 -31.89 -21.51
CA PRO A 286 -42.37 -31.44 -22.72
C PRO A 286 -42.07 -29.97 -23.01
N ALA A 287 -42.52 -29.50 -24.19
CA ALA A 287 -42.57 -28.08 -24.49
C ALA A 287 -43.55 -27.37 -23.54
N ALA A 288 -43.23 -26.15 -23.12
CA ALA A 288 -44.14 -25.32 -22.33
C ALA A 288 -44.00 -23.84 -22.74
N LEU A 289 -45.09 -23.22 -23.18
CA LEU A 289 -45.13 -21.85 -23.69
C LEU A 289 -45.86 -20.95 -22.70
N TYR A 290 -45.29 -19.76 -22.44
CA TYR A 290 -45.85 -18.75 -21.55
C TYR A 290 -45.82 -17.36 -22.20
N ASP A 291 -46.86 -16.55 -21.96
CA ASP A 291 -46.86 -15.11 -22.23
C ASP A 291 -46.24 -14.37 -21.02
N VAL A 292 -44.93 -14.21 -21.02
CA VAL A 292 -44.17 -13.57 -19.93
C VAL A 292 -44.27 -12.04 -19.92
N ARG A 293 -45.10 -11.44 -20.80
CA ARG A 293 -45.45 -10.02 -20.70
C ARG A 293 -46.68 -9.84 -19.81
N ASN A 294 -47.67 -10.71 -19.95
CA ASN A 294 -48.91 -10.66 -19.18
C ASN A 294 -48.93 -11.60 -17.96
N ASP A 295 -48.08 -12.64 -17.95
CA ASP A 295 -47.91 -13.63 -16.89
C ASP A 295 -46.42 -13.83 -16.55
N ILE A 296 -45.85 -12.87 -15.84
CA ILE A 296 -44.44 -12.90 -15.40
C ILE A 296 -44.13 -14.03 -14.40
N SER A 297 -45.18 -14.65 -13.86
CA SER A 297 -45.12 -15.78 -12.92
C SER A 297 -45.13 -17.14 -13.63
N GLU A 298 -45.25 -17.18 -14.97
CA GLU A 298 -45.21 -18.41 -15.76
C GLU A 298 -46.18 -19.49 -15.22
N THR A 299 -47.40 -19.06 -14.90
CA THR A 299 -48.46 -19.85 -14.26
C THR A 299 -49.42 -20.47 -15.26
N LYS A 300 -49.65 -19.84 -16.42
CA LYS A 300 -50.55 -20.33 -17.47
C LYS A 300 -49.76 -20.83 -18.68
N GLU A 301 -49.69 -22.16 -18.81
CA GLU A 301 -49.09 -22.83 -19.97
C GLU A 301 -50.09 -22.81 -21.14
N VAL A 302 -49.64 -22.41 -22.35
CA VAL A 302 -50.51 -22.17 -23.52
C VAL A 302 -49.96 -22.73 -24.84
N SER A 303 -49.05 -23.70 -24.81
CA SER A 303 -48.42 -24.26 -26.02
C SER A 303 -49.42 -24.93 -26.97
N ALA A 304 -50.44 -25.60 -26.43
CA ALA A 304 -51.49 -26.22 -27.23
C ALA A 304 -52.39 -25.20 -27.94
N GLU A 305 -52.53 -23.99 -27.37
CA GLU A 305 -53.34 -22.89 -27.90
C GLU A 305 -52.61 -22.10 -29.00
N HIS A 306 -51.26 -22.16 -29.01
CA HIS A 306 -50.41 -21.37 -29.92
C HIS A 306 -49.30 -22.21 -30.60
N PRO A 307 -49.65 -23.25 -31.39
CA PRO A 307 -48.68 -24.12 -32.04
C PRO A 307 -47.80 -23.40 -33.07
N ASP A 308 -48.29 -22.34 -33.70
CA ASP A 308 -47.56 -21.48 -34.64
C ASP A 308 -46.43 -20.72 -33.92
N VAL A 309 -46.69 -20.22 -32.71
CA VAL A 309 -45.70 -19.56 -31.87
C VAL A 309 -44.62 -20.55 -31.43
N VAL A 310 -45.02 -21.76 -31.03
CA VAL A 310 -44.08 -22.84 -30.66
C VAL A 310 -43.15 -23.14 -31.83
N ALA A 311 -43.68 -23.37 -33.03
CA ALA A 311 -42.88 -23.66 -34.22
C ALA A 311 -41.91 -22.52 -34.56
N ARG A 312 -42.35 -21.26 -34.48
CA ARG A 312 -41.50 -20.08 -34.70
C ARG A 312 -40.35 -20.00 -33.70
N LEU A 313 -40.63 -20.25 -32.42
CA LEU A 313 -39.62 -20.20 -31.36
C LEU A 313 -38.63 -21.37 -31.44
N ILE A 314 -39.08 -22.58 -31.81
CA ILE A 314 -38.18 -23.70 -32.11
C ILE A 314 -37.23 -23.35 -33.25
N ALA A 315 -37.72 -22.72 -34.32
CA ALA A 315 -36.85 -22.30 -35.43
C ALA A 315 -35.79 -21.26 -35.02
N LEU A 316 -36.08 -20.39 -34.04
CA LEU A 316 -35.07 -19.49 -33.46
C LEU A 316 -34.07 -20.27 -32.60
N ALA A 317 -34.54 -21.21 -31.79
CA ALA A 317 -33.66 -22.06 -30.98
C ALA A 317 -32.71 -22.90 -31.85
N ASP A 318 -33.17 -23.43 -32.98
CA ASP A 318 -32.31 -24.20 -33.89
C ASP A 318 -31.21 -23.34 -34.52
N LYS A 319 -31.49 -22.07 -34.83
CA LYS A 319 -30.45 -21.11 -35.25
C LYS A 319 -29.40 -20.89 -34.15
N ALA A 320 -29.83 -20.73 -32.91
CA ALA A 320 -28.90 -20.61 -31.77
C ALA A 320 -28.04 -21.87 -31.58
N ARG A 321 -28.63 -23.06 -31.74
CA ARG A 321 -27.89 -24.34 -31.68
C ARG A 321 -26.84 -24.46 -32.79
N GLU A 322 -27.11 -23.92 -33.96
CA GLU A 322 -26.11 -23.89 -35.05
C GLU A 322 -24.97 -22.92 -34.78
N ASP A 323 -25.23 -21.79 -34.12
CA ASP A 323 -24.25 -20.75 -33.86
C ASP A 323 -23.49 -20.97 -32.53
N ILE A 324 -24.19 -20.96 -31.40
CA ILE A 324 -23.61 -21.01 -30.05
C ILE A 324 -23.40 -22.47 -29.58
N GLY A 325 -24.18 -23.41 -30.11
CA GLY A 325 -24.12 -24.83 -29.78
C GLY A 325 -25.21 -25.30 -28.80
N ASP A 326 -25.13 -26.56 -28.43
CA ASP A 326 -25.98 -27.24 -27.44
C ASP A 326 -25.17 -28.36 -26.75
N LEU A 327 -25.76 -29.03 -25.77
CA LEU A 327 -25.14 -30.15 -25.07
C LEU A 327 -24.69 -31.24 -26.06
N ASN A 328 -23.40 -31.53 -26.10
CA ASN A 328 -22.76 -32.46 -27.06
C ASN A 328 -22.91 -32.05 -28.54
N ARG A 329 -23.19 -30.78 -28.83
CA ARG A 329 -23.29 -30.22 -30.18
C ARG A 329 -22.55 -28.88 -30.23
N PRO A 330 -21.29 -28.84 -30.69
CA PRO A 330 -20.58 -27.57 -30.79
C PRO A 330 -21.22 -26.65 -31.82
N GLY A 331 -21.24 -25.36 -31.52
CA GLY A 331 -21.75 -24.32 -32.43
C GLY A 331 -20.66 -23.74 -33.34
N LYS A 332 -21.05 -23.17 -34.49
CA LYS A 332 -20.12 -22.56 -35.46
C LYS A 332 -19.41 -21.31 -34.90
N GLY A 333 -20.09 -20.53 -34.08
CA GLY A 333 -19.60 -19.34 -33.39
C GLY A 333 -19.10 -19.60 -31.97
N GLN A 334 -19.16 -20.85 -31.48
CA GLN A 334 -18.72 -21.21 -30.15
C GLN A 334 -17.23 -20.96 -29.97
N ARG A 335 -16.87 -20.20 -28.93
CA ARG A 335 -15.48 -19.85 -28.62
C ARG A 335 -14.93 -20.77 -27.53
N PRO A 336 -13.65 -21.20 -27.64
CA PRO A 336 -13.04 -22.00 -26.59
C PRO A 336 -12.91 -21.20 -25.29
N ALA A 337 -13.04 -21.88 -24.15
CA ALA A 337 -12.73 -21.30 -22.86
C ALA A 337 -11.22 -21.05 -22.71
N GLY A 338 -10.85 -20.02 -21.96
CA GLY A 338 -9.46 -19.83 -21.55
C GLY A 338 -9.05 -20.91 -20.56
N HIS A 339 -7.88 -21.52 -20.78
CA HIS A 339 -7.27 -22.49 -19.87
C HIS A 339 -5.92 -21.97 -19.39
N PHE A 340 -5.58 -22.25 -18.13
CA PHE A 340 -4.28 -21.92 -17.56
C PHE A 340 -3.67 -23.16 -16.94
N GLU A 341 -2.49 -23.54 -17.43
CA GLU A 341 -1.76 -24.69 -16.93
C GLU A 341 -1.19 -24.38 -15.54
N ASN A 342 -1.30 -25.34 -14.61
CA ASN A 342 -0.74 -25.24 -13.26
C ASN A 342 -1.17 -23.97 -12.49
N PRO A 343 -2.49 -23.76 -12.28
CA PRO A 343 -2.98 -22.59 -11.56
C PRO A 343 -2.45 -22.56 -10.12
N LYS A 344 -2.00 -21.39 -9.67
CA LYS A 344 -1.53 -21.19 -8.29
C LYS A 344 -2.62 -20.54 -7.44
N PRO A 345 -2.79 -20.97 -6.18
CA PRO A 345 -3.66 -20.27 -5.24
C PRO A 345 -3.30 -18.79 -5.14
N GLN A 346 -4.32 -17.93 -5.14
CA GLN A 346 -4.16 -16.51 -4.84
C GLN A 346 -4.07 -16.36 -3.33
N VAL A 347 -2.88 -16.58 -2.78
CA VAL A 347 -2.61 -16.41 -1.36
C VAL A 347 -1.94 -15.07 -1.13
N LEU A 348 -2.13 -14.50 0.06
CA LEU A 348 -1.23 -13.44 0.52
C LEU A 348 0.17 -13.99 0.34
N ALA A 349 1.04 -13.24 -0.35
CA ALA A 349 2.41 -13.66 -0.54
C ALA A 349 3.07 -13.76 0.84
N THR A 350 2.92 -14.91 1.49
CA THR A 350 3.88 -15.40 2.43
C THR A 350 5.14 -15.61 1.62
N LEU A 351 6.27 -15.10 2.10
CA LEU A 351 7.58 -15.44 1.58
C LEU A 351 7.71 -16.98 1.57
N GLY A 352 7.33 -17.64 0.48
CA GLY A 352 7.21 -19.09 0.44
C GLY A 352 6.14 -19.58 -0.54
N ASP A 353 6.45 -19.56 -1.84
CA ASP A 353 6.14 -20.65 -2.77
C ASP A 353 6.84 -20.40 -4.11
N GLY A 354 8.14 -20.69 -4.06
CA GLY A 354 9.11 -20.46 -5.11
C GLY A 354 10.49 -20.22 -4.50
N GLY A 355 11.02 -21.21 -3.76
CA GLY A 355 12.45 -21.29 -3.43
C GLY A 355 13.11 -20.03 -2.82
N ILE A 356 12.40 -19.27 -1.98
CA ILE A 356 13.02 -18.25 -1.14
C ILE A 356 12.75 -18.63 0.31
N VAL A 357 13.76 -19.26 0.91
CA VAL A 357 13.97 -19.32 2.36
C VAL A 357 13.60 -17.98 2.97
N SER A 358 12.68 -17.94 3.93
CA SER A 358 12.60 -16.97 5.03
C SER A 358 13.45 -15.71 4.80
N ALA A 359 12.96 -14.77 4.01
CA ALA A 359 13.61 -13.48 3.88
C ALA A 359 13.25 -12.67 5.16
N GLY A 360 13.96 -12.98 6.25
CA GLY A 360 13.59 -12.60 7.62
C GLY A 360 13.43 -11.10 7.88
N ALA A 361 12.68 -10.79 8.94
CA ALA A 361 12.52 -9.45 9.48
C ALA A 361 13.87 -8.75 9.70
N LEU A 362 13.84 -7.42 9.68
CA LEU A 362 15.00 -6.59 9.96
C LEU A 362 15.64 -7.01 11.29
N ARG A 363 16.90 -7.42 11.22
CA ARG A 363 17.71 -7.84 12.37
C ARG A 363 19.15 -7.39 12.19
N LEU A 364 19.95 -7.46 13.25
CA LEU A 364 21.40 -7.32 13.13
C LEU A 364 21.96 -8.47 12.28
N HIS A 365 22.94 -8.19 11.45
CA HIS A 365 23.60 -9.23 10.67
C HIS A 365 24.37 -10.16 11.61
N PRO A 366 24.18 -11.49 11.51
CA PRO A 366 24.78 -12.43 12.47
C PRO A 366 26.31 -12.40 12.47
N ASP A 367 26.92 -12.24 11.30
CA ASP A 367 28.39 -12.22 11.18
C ASP A 367 29.01 -10.85 11.48
N ASN A 368 28.21 -9.77 11.41
CA ASN A 368 28.69 -8.41 11.64
C ASN A 368 27.55 -7.51 12.15
N PRO A 369 27.36 -7.42 13.48
CA PRO A 369 26.23 -6.71 14.07
C PRO A 369 26.30 -5.17 13.95
N HIS A 370 27.31 -4.62 13.27
CA HIS A 370 27.34 -3.22 12.86
C HIS A 370 26.40 -2.91 11.69
N TYR A 371 25.92 -3.95 11.00
CA TYR A 371 25.04 -3.84 9.85
C TYR A 371 23.76 -4.64 10.03
N PHE A 372 22.81 -4.40 9.15
CA PHE A 372 21.53 -5.08 9.15
C PHE A 372 21.54 -6.30 8.23
N LEU A 373 20.71 -7.28 8.55
CA LEU A 373 20.22 -8.26 7.60
C LEU A 373 18.72 -8.05 7.46
N TRP A 374 18.27 -7.78 6.24
CA TRP A 374 16.86 -7.63 5.94
C TRP A 374 16.51 -8.41 4.70
N ARG A 375 15.48 -9.26 4.79
CA ARG A 375 15.05 -10.11 3.67
C ARG A 375 16.18 -10.95 3.08
N GLY A 376 17.05 -11.46 3.94
CA GLY A 376 18.21 -12.28 3.56
C GLY A 376 19.36 -11.51 2.91
N LYS A 377 19.30 -10.17 2.85
CA LYS A 377 20.34 -9.33 2.26
C LYS A 377 21.01 -8.46 3.33
N PRO A 378 22.35 -8.37 3.35
CA PRO A 378 23.04 -7.34 4.11
C PRO A 378 22.52 -5.96 3.71
N ALA A 379 22.35 -5.07 4.69
CA ALA A 379 21.84 -3.73 4.46
C ALA A 379 22.55 -2.70 5.35
N VAL A 380 22.82 -1.55 4.74
CA VAL A 380 22.98 -0.25 5.41
C VAL A 380 21.73 0.58 5.13
N LEU A 381 21.29 1.37 6.11
CA LEU A 381 20.11 2.21 5.96
C LEU A 381 20.56 3.64 5.66
N ILE A 382 20.28 4.13 4.46
CA ILE A 382 20.73 5.45 3.99
C ILE A 382 19.53 6.17 3.40
N THR A 383 19.25 7.36 3.91
CA THR A 383 18.09 8.13 3.46
C THR A 383 18.24 9.64 3.66
N SER A 384 17.32 10.39 3.03
CA SER A 384 17.07 11.81 3.26
C SER A 384 15.55 11.95 3.22
N ALA A 385 14.94 11.47 4.30
CA ALA A 385 13.53 11.11 4.41
C ALA A 385 13.07 11.17 5.88
N GLU A 386 13.70 12.06 6.64
CA GLU A 386 13.30 12.30 8.00
C GLU A 386 12.05 13.18 7.99
N HIS A 387 10.90 12.53 8.07
CA HIS A 387 9.62 13.18 7.87
C HIS A 387 8.58 12.69 8.86
N TYR A 388 8.52 13.40 9.98
CA TYR A 388 7.83 12.96 11.19
C TYR A 388 6.30 13.00 11.10
N GLY A 389 5.75 13.77 10.14
CA GLY A 389 4.32 14.03 9.99
C GLY A 389 3.55 13.00 9.17
N ALA A 390 4.22 11.99 8.60
CA ALA A 390 3.65 11.14 7.55
C ALA A 390 2.32 10.48 7.94
N VAL A 391 2.19 10.02 9.18
CA VAL A 391 0.97 9.36 9.67
C VAL A 391 0.02 10.34 10.36
N LEU A 392 0.55 11.22 11.22
CA LEU A 392 -0.25 12.10 12.09
C LEU A 392 -0.89 13.29 11.36
N ASN A 393 -0.41 13.62 10.16
CA ASN A 393 -0.96 14.67 9.32
C ASN A 393 -1.89 14.07 8.27
N LEU A 394 -3.20 14.31 8.39
CA LEU A 394 -4.21 13.73 7.50
C LEU A 394 -4.15 14.27 6.06
N ASP A 395 -3.47 15.39 5.83
CA ASP A 395 -3.29 15.96 4.50
C ASP A 395 -2.04 15.45 3.79
N PHE A 396 -1.15 14.73 4.49
CA PHE A 396 0.06 14.21 3.89
C PHE A 396 -0.21 12.89 3.16
N ASP A 397 0.13 12.85 1.87
CA ASP A 397 0.05 11.63 1.05
C ASP A 397 1.32 10.78 1.22
N TYR A 398 1.31 9.90 2.21
CA TYR A 398 2.44 9.02 2.47
C TYR A 398 2.69 7.98 1.36
N VAL A 399 1.71 7.70 0.48
CA VAL A 399 1.92 6.75 -0.62
C VAL A 399 2.81 7.39 -1.67
N LYS A 400 2.47 8.61 -2.10
CA LYS A 400 3.29 9.41 -3.02
C LYS A 400 4.70 9.69 -2.48
N TYR A 401 4.79 9.88 -1.16
CA TYR A 401 6.06 10.00 -0.45
C TYR A 401 6.92 8.72 -0.55
N LEU A 402 6.34 7.56 -0.25
CA LEU A 402 7.05 6.27 -0.30
C LEU A 402 7.44 5.88 -1.73
N ASP A 403 6.60 6.18 -2.73
CA ASP A 403 6.93 6.08 -4.15
C ASP A 403 8.19 6.90 -4.48
N THR A 404 8.28 8.10 -3.92
CA THR A 404 9.41 9.01 -4.11
C THR A 404 10.69 8.48 -3.47
N LEU A 405 10.61 7.97 -2.24
CA LEU A 405 11.76 7.34 -1.58
C LEU A 405 12.31 6.18 -2.40
N ARG A 406 11.42 5.30 -2.87
CA ARG A 406 11.79 4.18 -3.74
C ARG A 406 12.46 4.65 -5.04
N ARG A 407 11.86 5.63 -5.71
CA ARG A 407 12.37 6.23 -6.96
C ARG A 407 13.79 6.78 -6.77
N ASP A 408 14.00 7.50 -5.68
CA ASP A 408 15.26 8.22 -5.43
C ASP A 408 16.34 7.33 -4.77
N GLY A 409 15.99 6.11 -4.35
CA GLY A 409 16.93 5.13 -3.80
C GLY A 409 17.09 5.18 -2.27
N CYS A 410 16.17 5.83 -1.58
CA CYS A 410 16.09 5.83 -0.13
C CYS A 410 15.49 4.51 0.38
N ASN A 411 16.00 3.97 1.49
CA ASN A 411 15.54 2.69 2.05
C ASN A 411 15.14 2.76 3.53
N LEU A 412 15.07 3.96 4.09
CA LEU A 412 14.64 4.24 5.46
C LEU A 412 13.72 5.47 5.45
N THR A 413 12.75 5.49 6.36
CA THR A 413 12.00 6.69 6.73
C THR A 413 11.81 6.70 8.24
N ARG A 414 11.77 7.89 8.82
CA ARG A 414 11.52 8.09 10.25
C ARG A 414 10.19 8.81 10.44
N THR A 415 9.32 8.30 11.31
CA THR A 415 8.01 8.91 11.61
C THR A 415 7.76 8.98 13.12
N PHE A 416 7.07 10.03 13.56
CA PHE A 416 6.58 10.12 14.93
C PHE A 416 5.22 9.43 15.03
N THR A 417 4.93 8.90 16.21
CA THR A 417 3.61 8.34 16.52
C THR A 417 2.53 9.41 16.64
N GLY A 418 2.88 10.68 16.89
CA GLY A 418 1.88 11.74 17.10
C GLY A 418 1.05 11.59 18.38
N GLY A 419 1.26 10.55 19.20
CA GLY A 419 0.63 10.48 20.52
C GLY A 419 1.26 11.47 21.49
N ALA A 420 2.58 11.59 21.48
CA ALA A 420 3.25 12.42 22.45
C ALA A 420 3.54 13.85 21.92
N TYR A 421 3.84 14.00 20.63
CA TYR A 421 4.46 15.22 20.11
C TYR A 421 3.96 15.57 18.70
N PHE A 422 3.59 16.84 18.54
CA PHE A 422 3.48 17.56 17.27
C PHE A 422 3.76 19.04 17.55
N GLU A 423 3.89 19.85 16.51
CA GLU A 423 4.42 21.21 16.60
C GLU A 423 3.38 22.28 16.26
N PRO A 424 3.48 23.49 16.85
CA PRO A 424 2.73 24.64 16.36
C PRO A 424 3.25 25.09 14.99
N GLU A 425 2.40 25.77 14.23
CA GLU A 425 2.79 26.36 12.95
C GLU A 425 3.99 27.32 13.11
N GLY A 426 4.95 27.24 12.18
CA GLY A 426 6.16 28.06 12.19
C GLY A 426 7.23 27.63 13.19
N ALA A 427 7.04 26.53 13.92
CA ALA A 427 8.07 25.95 14.78
C ALA A 427 9.40 25.78 14.03
N PHE A 428 10.48 26.14 14.71
CA PHE A 428 11.87 26.11 14.19
C PHE A 428 12.10 26.86 12.86
N LYS A 429 11.19 27.77 12.46
CA LYS A 429 11.21 28.47 11.16
C LYS A 429 11.15 27.50 9.96
N ILE A 430 10.51 26.35 10.13
CA ILE A 430 10.32 25.36 9.06
C ILE A 430 9.07 25.74 8.26
N ALA A 431 9.25 26.03 6.97
CA ALA A 431 8.14 26.30 6.08
C ALA A 431 7.29 25.03 5.84
N ARG A 432 5.97 25.14 5.99
CA ARG A 432 5.00 24.05 5.76
C ARG A 432 5.35 22.75 6.49
N ASN A 433 5.77 22.90 7.75
CA ASN A 433 6.16 21.81 8.62
C ASN A 433 5.05 20.75 8.73
N THR A 434 5.36 19.50 8.40
CA THR A 434 4.37 18.42 8.41
C THR A 434 4.06 17.91 9.82
N LEU A 435 4.90 18.25 10.81
CA LEU A 435 4.58 18.12 12.24
C LEU A 435 3.64 19.19 12.77
N ALA A 436 3.30 20.20 11.97
CA ALA A 436 2.26 21.15 12.29
C ALA A 436 1.06 20.96 11.35
N PRO A 437 0.25 19.88 11.52
CA PRO A 437 -0.97 19.71 10.74
C PRO A 437 -1.86 20.94 10.84
N ALA A 438 -2.58 21.24 9.76
CA ALA A 438 -3.60 22.27 9.79
C ALA A 438 -4.65 21.96 10.86
N PHE A 439 -5.36 23.00 11.31
CA PHE A 439 -6.41 22.88 12.32
C PHE A 439 -7.40 21.75 12.00
N GLY A 440 -7.63 20.83 12.93
CA GLY A 440 -8.51 19.67 12.75
C GLY A 440 -7.98 18.57 11.82
N ARG A 441 -6.74 18.67 11.33
CA ARG A 441 -6.10 17.68 10.43
C ARG A 441 -5.06 16.79 11.13
N PHE A 442 -4.94 16.94 12.44
CA PHE A 442 -4.11 16.08 13.29
C PHE A 442 -4.87 14.83 13.72
N ILE A 443 -4.22 13.67 13.62
CA ILE A 443 -4.72 12.39 14.14
C ILE A 443 -3.70 11.77 15.12
N ALA A 444 -4.21 11.25 16.24
CA ALA A 444 -3.41 10.68 17.32
C ALA A 444 -3.88 9.25 17.68
N PRO A 445 -3.06 8.47 18.43
CA PRO A 445 -3.39 7.11 18.88
C PRO A 445 -4.64 6.99 19.75
N TRP A 446 -5.06 8.05 20.43
CA TRP A 446 -6.23 8.03 21.32
C TRP A 446 -7.45 8.67 20.69
N ALA A 447 -8.61 8.06 20.95
CA ALA A 447 -9.89 8.56 20.49
C ALA A 447 -10.22 9.93 21.08
N ARG A 448 -11.04 10.69 20.35
CA ARG A 448 -11.62 11.95 20.84
C ARG A 448 -12.83 11.63 21.74
N SER A 449 -12.99 12.43 22.78
CA SER A 449 -14.19 12.48 23.63
C SER A 449 -15.25 13.41 23.04
N ASP A 450 -16.33 13.63 23.78
CA ASP A 450 -17.36 14.65 23.52
C ASP A 450 -17.04 16.01 24.16
N GLN A 451 -16.02 16.09 25.03
CA GLN A 451 -15.64 17.35 25.69
C GLN A 451 -14.82 18.23 24.74
N PRO A 452 -15.24 19.46 24.42
CA PRO A 452 -14.52 20.35 23.52
C PRO A 452 -13.24 20.92 24.16
N SER A 453 -12.59 21.85 23.47
CA SER A 453 -11.49 22.72 23.93
C SER A 453 -10.11 22.07 24.12
N ALA A 454 -9.77 21.05 23.34
CA ALA A 454 -8.37 20.68 23.17
C ALA A 454 -7.60 21.82 22.46
N ALA A 455 -6.34 22.01 22.82
CA ALA A 455 -5.49 23.10 22.32
C ALA A 455 -5.25 23.06 20.80
N ASP A 456 -5.49 21.91 20.17
CA ASP A 456 -5.38 21.68 18.74
C ASP A 456 -6.65 21.97 17.95
N GLY A 457 -7.69 22.47 18.65
CA GLY A 457 -8.97 22.83 18.05
C GLY A 457 -10.05 21.76 18.09
N GLY A 458 -9.72 20.56 18.54
CA GLY A 458 -10.65 19.44 18.62
C GLY A 458 -11.31 19.27 19.99
N ASN A 459 -12.00 18.14 20.12
CA ASN A 459 -12.39 17.64 21.44
C ASN A 459 -11.18 17.04 22.17
N LYS A 460 -11.23 17.01 23.50
CA LYS A 460 -10.23 16.36 24.34
C LYS A 460 -10.11 14.88 24.02
N HIS A 461 -8.94 14.32 24.27
CA HIS A 461 -8.66 12.90 24.09
C HIS A 461 -9.13 12.08 25.29
N ASP A 462 -9.59 10.86 25.03
CA ASP A 462 -9.74 9.83 26.05
C ASP A 462 -8.55 8.87 25.95
N LEU A 463 -7.58 9.05 26.85
CA LEU A 463 -6.34 8.27 26.87
C LEU A 463 -6.60 6.78 27.16
N THR A 464 -7.79 6.40 27.61
CA THR A 464 -8.17 4.99 27.86
C THR A 464 -8.70 4.30 26.60
N ARG A 465 -9.03 5.04 25.55
CA ARG A 465 -9.62 4.53 24.31
C ARG A 465 -8.71 4.75 23.11
N TRP A 466 -8.50 3.71 22.32
CA TRP A 466 -7.73 3.78 21.09
C TRP A 466 -8.52 4.40 19.94
N ASN A 467 -7.81 5.05 19.03
CA ASN A 467 -8.34 5.54 17.77
C ASN A 467 -8.04 4.51 16.66
N ASP A 468 -9.04 3.73 16.29
CA ASP A 468 -8.87 2.68 15.27
C ASP A 468 -8.49 3.23 13.90
N ALA A 469 -8.96 4.43 13.55
CA ALA A 469 -8.60 5.10 12.29
C ALA A 469 -7.11 5.46 12.24
N TYR A 470 -6.54 5.88 13.37
CA TYR A 470 -5.11 6.13 13.49
C TYR A 470 -4.30 4.85 13.25
N PHE A 471 -4.63 3.77 13.94
CA PHE A 471 -3.87 2.52 13.82
C PHE A 471 -4.08 1.85 12.45
N ALA A 472 -5.25 1.97 11.85
CA ALA A 472 -5.48 1.55 10.46
C ALA A 472 -4.57 2.31 9.49
N ARG A 473 -4.48 3.64 9.62
CA ARG A 473 -3.58 4.48 8.81
C ARG A 473 -2.11 4.12 9.01
N PHE A 474 -1.69 3.86 10.25
CA PHE A 474 -0.31 3.46 10.53
C PHE A 474 0.03 2.08 9.94
N ARG A 475 -0.87 1.10 10.08
CA ARG A 475 -0.68 -0.24 9.46
C ARG A 475 -0.61 -0.15 7.95
N ASP A 476 -1.42 0.70 7.31
CA ASP A 476 -1.32 0.93 5.87
C ASP A 476 0.01 1.58 5.50
N PHE A 477 0.47 2.62 6.22
CA PHE A 477 1.80 3.20 6.02
C PHE A 477 2.92 2.15 6.13
N ALA A 478 2.86 1.27 7.13
CA ALA A 478 3.82 0.18 7.31
C ALA A 478 3.80 -0.82 6.15
N ALA A 479 2.61 -1.21 5.69
CA ALA A 479 2.44 -2.09 4.54
C ALA A 479 2.99 -1.47 3.25
N GLN A 480 2.68 -0.19 3.01
CA GLN A 480 3.18 0.55 1.85
C GLN A 480 4.70 0.62 1.90
N ALA A 481 5.31 1.01 3.03
CA ALA A 481 6.77 1.09 3.14
C ALA A 481 7.45 -0.26 2.86
N ALA A 482 6.88 -1.36 3.37
CA ALA A 482 7.38 -2.71 3.15
C ALA A 482 7.39 -3.11 1.67
N GLN A 483 6.36 -2.69 0.91
CA GLN A 483 6.27 -2.91 -0.54
C GLN A 483 7.29 -2.06 -1.32
N HIS A 484 7.61 -0.88 -0.80
CA HIS A 484 8.55 0.05 -1.44
C HIS A 484 10.02 -0.28 -1.17
N GLY A 485 10.30 -1.21 -0.25
CA GLY A 485 11.66 -1.53 0.16
C GLY A 485 12.21 -0.53 1.19
N VAL A 486 11.31 0.05 1.99
CA VAL A 486 11.63 1.09 2.98
C VAL A 486 11.41 0.54 4.39
N VAL A 487 12.45 0.63 5.22
CA VAL A 487 12.38 0.40 6.67
C VAL A 487 11.79 1.63 7.34
N ILE A 488 11.01 1.45 8.40
CA ILE A 488 10.46 2.53 9.21
C ILE A 488 11.13 2.52 10.58
N GLU A 489 11.73 3.65 10.94
CA GLU A 489 11.99 4.02 12.32
C GLU A 489 10.70 4.58 12.92
N VAL A 490 10.13 3.83 13.88
CA VAL A 490 8.97 4.28 14.65
C VAL A 490 9.49 4.95 15.92
N ASN A 491 9.56 6.27 15.89
CA ASN A 491 9.99 7.05 17.05
C ASN A 491 8.81 7.24 18.00
N LEU A 492 8.85 6.50 19.12
CA LEU A 492 7.72 6.38 20.04
C LEU A 492 7.42 7.68 20.78
N PHE A 493 8.47 8.38 21.24
CA PHE A 493 8.37 9.57 22.07
C PHE A 493 9.33 10.68 21.63
N CYS A 494 9.03 11.92 22.05
CA CYS A 494 9.89 13.08 21.82
C CYS A 494 9.70 14.06 23.00
N PRO A 495 10.78 14.66 23.56
CA PRO A 495 10.69 15.72 24.54
C PRO A 495 10.05 16.96 23.93
N PHE A 496 9.51 17.79 24.81
CA PHE A 496 9.00 19.11 24.42
C PHE A 496 10.09 20.15 24.64
N TYR A 497 10.50 20.79 23.55
CA TYR A 497 11.54 21.82 23.57
C TYR A 497 11.03 23.12 24.21
N LYS A 498 9.74 23.40 24.05
CA LYS A 498 9.08 24.60 24.54
C LYS A 498 7.70 24.27 25.14
N ASP A 499 7.18 25.20 25.95
CA ASP A 499 5.90 25.01 26.64
C ASP A 499 4.70 25.05 25.68
N ASP A 500 4.80 25.78 24.56
CA ASP A 500 3.77 25.80 23.52
C ASP A 500 3.55 24.43 22.88
N GLN A 501 4.63 23.67 22.62
CA GLN A 501 4.57 22.28 22.15
C GLN A 501 3.93 21.36 23.21
N TRP A 502 4.30 21.53 24.49
CA TRP A 502 3.69 20.72 25.56
C TRP A 502 2.19 21.00 25.70
N ARG A 503 1.75 22.25 25.56
CA ARG A 503 0.34 22.63 25.61
C ARG A 503 -0.50 21.98 24.52
N LEU A 504 0.09 21.56 23.40
CA LEU A 504 -0.61 20.89 22.31
C LEU A 504 -0.78 19.38 22.52
N SER A 505 0.07 18.75 23.33
CA SER A 505 0.11 17.29 23.47
C SER A 505 -1.22 16.71 23.99
N PRO A 506 -1.71 15.59 23.44
CA PRO A 506 -2.79 14.80 24.03
C PRO A 506 -2.54 14.40 25.49
N LEU A 507 -1.26 14.29 25.88
CA LEU A 507 -0.85 13.92 27.24
C LEU A 507 -0.91 15.09 28.24
N ASN A 508 -1.12 16.32 27.78
CA ASN A 508 -1.29 17.46 28.66
C ASN A 508 -2.68 17.42 29.32
N ILE A 509 -2.76 17.73 30.61
CA ILE A 509 -4.02 17.71 31.38
C ILE A 509 -5.13 18.57 30.78
N ALA A 510 -4.77 19.64 30.06
CA ALA A 510 -5.75 20.47 29.36
C ALA A 510 -6.46 19.73 28.21
N ASN A 511 -5.80 18.74 27.61
CA ASN A 511 -6.21 18.10 26.35
C ASN A 511 -6.80 16.70 26.52
N ASN A 512 -6.89 16.17 27.74
CA ASN A 512 -7.50 14.87 28.01
C ASN A 512 -8.58 14.91 29.08
N ILE A 513 -9.53 13.98 29.01
CA ILE A 513 -10.62 13.87 30.00
C ILE A 513 -10.22 13.06 31.23
N ASN A 514 -9.04 12.42 31.22
CA ASN A 514 -8.58 11.53 32.27
C ASN A 514 -7.92 12.27 33.43
N GLY A 515 -7.72 13.59 33.32
CA GLY A 515 -7.10 14.41 34.36
C GLY A 515 -5.61 14.13 34.57
N LEU A 516 -4.93 13.55 33.57
CA LEU A 516 -3.52 13.15 33.67
C LEU A 516 -2.59 14.19 33.05
N GLY A 517 -1.33 14.23 33.50
CA GLY A 517 -0.30 15.10 32.91
C GLY A 517 -0.30 16.54 33.43
N GLY A 518 -0.70 16.75 34.68
CA GLY A 518 -0.55 18.03 35.39
C GLY A 518 0.90 18.29 35.80
N VAL A 519 1.83 18.33 34.84
CA VAL A 519 3.29 18.44 35.06
C VAL A 519 3.91 19.50 34.15
N THR A 520 5.10 19.97 34.52
CA THR A 520 5.94 20.74 33.60
C THR A 520 6.42 19.84 32.47
N ARG A 521 6.71 20.44 31.31
CA ARG A 521 7.18 19.73 30.13
C ARG A 521 8.44 18.87 30.37
N THR A 522 9.23 19.20 31.40
CA THR A 522 10.47 18.51 31.76
C THR A 522 10.27 17.27 32.63
N ASN A 523 9.05 17.01 33.10
CA ASN A 523 8.74 15.89 33.99
C ASN A 523 7.91 14.78 33.31
N VAL A 524 7.54 14.96 32.04
CA VAL A 524 6.66 14.04 31.29
C VAL A 524 7.25 12.63 31.18
N TYR A 525 8.56 12.53 30.96
CA TYR A 525 9.27 11.27 30.73
C TYR A 525 10.21 10.94 31.89
N THR A 526 9.59 10.77 33.07
CA THR A 526 10.25 10.42 34.33
C THR A 526 9.52 9.25 34.97
N LEU A 527 10.12 8.57 35.95
CA LEU A 527 9.47 7.46 36.68
C LEU A 527 8.69 7.92 37.91
N ASP A 528 8.98 9.12 38.44
CA ASP A 528 8.52 9.59 39.74
C ASP A 528 7.68 10.88 39.68
N ARG A 529 7.84 11.70 38.64
CA ARG A 529 7.22 13.05 38.53
C ARG A 529 6.23 13.18 37.38
N HIS A 530 5.81 12.08 36.77
CA HIS A 530 5.06 12.06 35.51
C HIS A 530 3.53 12.27 35.65
N ALA A 531 3.00 12.48 36.86
CA ALA A 531 1.56 12.64 37.15
C ALA A 531 0.65 11.62 36.41
N GLY A 532 0.92 10.32 36.61
CA GLY A 532 0.14 9.22 36.04
C GLY A 532 0.39 8.89 34.58
N LEU A 533 1.21 9.66 33.85
CA LEU A 533 1.49 9.42 32.42
C LEU A 533 2.28 8.15 32.10
N LEU A 534 3.11 7.63 33.02
CA LEU A 534 3.93 6.42 32.76
C LEU A 534 3.07 5.23 32.29
N ALA A 535 1.96 4.94 32.98
CA ALA A 535 1.07 3.85 32.60
C ALA A 535 0.45 4.05 31.19
N VAL A 536 0.19 5.30 30.79
CA VAL A 536 -0.32 5.64 29.45
C VAL A 536 0.77 5.40 28.39
N GLN A 537 2.00 5.81 28.68
CA GLN A 537 3.17 5.64 27.81
C GLN A 537 3.51 4.15 27.62
N GLU A 538 3.50 3.35 28.69
CA GLU A 538 3.71 1.90 28.61
C GLU A 538 2.62 1.22 27.79
N ARG A 539 1.35 1.59 28.02
CA ARG A 539 0.22 1.05 27.27
C ARG A 539 0.29 1.40 25.78
N MET A 540 0.69 2.63 25.43
CA MET A 540 0.91 3.04 24.05
C MET A 540 2.03 2.24 23.40
N THR A 541 3.15 2.05 24.11
CA THR A 541 4.29 1.26 23.63
C THR A 541 3.87 -0.17 23.30
N ARG A 542 3.16 -0.84 24.21
CA ARG A 542 2.62 -2.20 23.99
C ARG A 542 1.67 -2.25 22.79
N LYS A 543 0.83 -1.23 22.63
CA LYS A 543 -0.10 -1.14 21.50
C LYS A 543 0.64 -1.05 20.17
N PHE A 544 1.67 -0.21 20.03
CA PHE A 544 2.47 -0.16 18.80
C PHE A 544 3.17 -1.48 18.51
N VAL A 545 3.77 -2.10 19.54
CA VAL A 545 4.41 -3.42 19.40
C VAL A 545 3.43 -4.44 18.84
N GLU A 546 2.21 -4.49 19.38
CA GLU A 546 1.19 -5.45 18.98
C GLU A 546 0.60 -5.17 17.58
N GLU A 547 0.35 -3.90 17.26
CA GLU A 547 -0.19 -3.47 15.97
C GLU A 547 0.79 -3.70 14.82
N LEU A 548 2.09 -3.63 15.11
CA LEU A 548 3.13 -3.74 14.09
C LEU A 548 3.85 -5.10 14.09
N ARG A 549 3.36 -6.07 14.86
CA ARG A 549 3.99 -7.40 15.01
C ARG A 549 4.25 -8.10 13.67
N GLY A 550 3.32 -7.95 12.72
CA GLY A 550 3.33 -8.64 11.43
C GLY A 550 4.26 -8.03 10.37
N PHE A 551 4.83 -6.85 10.60
CA PHE A 551 5.66 -6.17 9.62
C PHE A 551 7.14 -6.54 9.77
N ASP A 552 7.85 -6.68 8.65
CA ASP A 552 9.25 -7.11 8.60
C ASP A 552 10.25 -5.96 8.50
N ASN A 553 9.75 -4.72 8.38
CA ASN A 553 10.48 -3.52 8.01
C ASN A 553 10.44 -2.43 9.11
N ILE A 554 10.34 -2.82 10.39
CA ILE A 554 10.17 -1.88 11.51
C ILE A 554 11.31 -2.03 12.53
N TYR A 555 11.77 -0.91 13.07
CA TYR A 555 12.43 -0.85 14.38
C TYR A 555 11.89 0.32 15.21
N TYR A 556 12.03 0.24 16.53
CA TYR A 556 11.52 1.25 17.46
C TYR A 556 12.65 2.13 17.98
N GLU A 557 12.53 3.45 17.82
CA GLU A 557 13.35 4.41 18.55
C GLU A 557 12.60 4.81 19.83
N ILE A 558 13.27 4.69 20.98
CA ILE A 558 12.66 4.94 22.29
C ILE A 558 12.21 6.38 22.38
N CYS A 559 13.12 7.33 22.12
CA CYS A 559 12.82 8.75 22.28
C CYS A 559 13.75 9.58 21.39
N ASN A 560 13.17 10.52 20.66
CA ASN A 560 13.92 11.54 19.96
C ASN A 560 14.64 12.45 20.97
N GLU A 561 15.91 12.77 20.75
CA GLU A 561 16.67 13.80 21.49
C GLU A 561 16.49 13.82 23.04
N PRO A 562 16.66 12.70 23.76
CA PRO A 562 16.33 12.62 25.18
C PRO A 562 17.22 13.49 26.09
N TYR A 563 18.33 14.02 25.57
CA TYR A 563 19.17 15.01 26.26
C TYR A 563 18.51 16.38 26.41
N PHE A 564 17.34 16.61 25.80
CA PHE A 564 16.49 17.78 26.05
C PHE A 564 15.26 17.41 26.89
N GLY A 565 14.62 18.43 27.48
CA GLY A 565 13.28 18.27 28.05
C GLY A 565 13.19 17.31 29.24
N GLY A 566 14.28 17.07 29.97
CA GLY A 566 14.27 16.36 31.25
C GLY A 566 13.96 14.85 31.19
N VAL A 567 14.12 14.20 30.03
CA VAL A 567 13.96 12.75 29.89
C VAL A 567 15.02 12.03 30.72
N THR A 568 14.61 11.12 31.61
CA THR A 568 15.57 10.36 32.43
C THR A 568 16.02 9.07 31.74
N LEU A 569 17.25 8.63 32.02
CA LEU A 569 17.76 7.36 31.51
C LEU A 569 16.93 6.18 32.05
N ASP A 570 16.51 6.22 33.32
CA ASP A 570 15.69 5.16 33.92
C ASP A 570 14.34 5.01 33.23
N TRP A 571 13.73 6.12 32.80
CA TRP A 571 12.50 6.07 32.01
C TRP A 571 12.75 5.43 30.63
N GLN A 572 13.86 5.77 29.96
CA GLN A 572 14.20 5.15 28.67
C GLN A 572 14.42 3.63 28.81
N ARG A 573 15.14 3.21 29.87
CA ARG A 573 15.34 1.78 30.20
C ARG A 573 14.01 1.07 30.41
N ARG A 574 13.10 1.69 31.17
CA ARG A 574 11.76 1.16 31.40
C ARG A 574 10.98 0.96 30.08
N ILE A 575 11.04 1.90 29.14
CA ILE A 575 10.39 1.74 27.84
C ILE A 575 11.04 0.61 27.01
N ALA A 576 12.36 0.47 27.05
CA ALA A 576 13.05 -0.66 26.41
C ALA A 576 12.59 -2.02 26.96
N ASP A 577 12.41 -2.13 28.28
CA ASP A 577 11.86 -3.33 28.94
C ASP A 577 10.42 -3.61 28.50
N VAL A 578 9.59 -2.57 28.39
CA VAL A 578 8.20 -2.69 27.94
C VAL A 578 8.12 -3.20 26.50
N ILE A 579 8.97 -2.69 25.59
CA ILE A 579 9.06 -3.21 24.22
C ILE A 579 9.46 -4.69 24.26
N THR A 580 10.50 -5.03 25.03
CA THR A 580 11.04 -6.38 25.14
C THR A 580 9.99 -7.39 25.62
N ASP A 581 9.26 -7.06 26.69
CA ASP A 581 8.19 -7.90 27.23
C ASP A 581 6.99 -7.99 26.27
N ALA A 582 6.62 -6.88 25.61
CA ALA A 582 5.51 -6.87 24.66
C ALA A 582 5.75 -7.74 23.42
N GLN A 583 7.00 -7.90 22.99
CA GLN A 583 7.36 -8.71 21.83
C GLN A 583 7.97 -10.08 22.18
N LYS A 584 7.92 -10.50 23.45
CA LYS A 584 8.64 -11.72 23.91
C LYS A 584 8.23 -12.99 23.15
N ASP A 585 6.94 -13.07 22.82
CA ASP A 585 6.29 -14.18 22.11
C ASP A 585 6.08 -13.89 20.62
N HIS A 586 6.56 -12.74 20.13
CA HIS A 586 6.44 -12.40 18.71
C HIS A 586 7.45 -13.22 17.89
N PRO A 587 7.03 -13.77 16.72
CA PRO A 587 7.93 -14.54 15.86
C PRO A 587 9.05 -13.69 15.27
N ASN A 588 8.79 -12.38 15.09
CA ASN A 588 9.72 -11.40 14.53
C ASN A 588 9.91 -10.24 15.51
N LYS A 589 10.80 -10.42 16.49
CA LYS A 589 11.19 -9.37 17.44
C LYS A 589 11.82 -8.20 16.68
N LYS A 590 11.35 -6.98 16.94
CA LYS A 590 11.89 -5.77 16.30
C LYS A 590 13.11 -5.27 17.05
N LEU A 591 14.02 -4.63 16.32
CA LEU A 591 15.17 -3.96 16.91
C LEU A 591 14.71 -2.74 17.73
N ILE A 592 15.46 -2.45 18.79
CA ILE A 592 15.26 -1.26 19.63
C ILE A 592 16.45 -0.32 19.40
N ALA A 593 16.17 0.94 19.11
CA ALA A 593 17.13 2.01 18.97
C ALA A 593 17.03 2.96 20.15
N GLN A 594 18.18 3.55 20.50
CA GLN A 594 18.28 4.60 21.50
C GLN A 594 19.11 5.75 20.95
N ASN A 595 18.54 6.94 20.97
CA ASN A 595 19.24 8.18 20.74
C ASN A 595 20.11 8.54 21.95
N ILE A 596 21.42 8.59 21.73
CA ILE A 596 22.44 8.69 22.78
C ILE A 596 22.81 10.14 23.07
N ALA A 597 23.08 10.94 22.05
CA ALA A 597 23.64 12.27 22.24
C ALA A 597 23.49 13.18 21.00
N ASN A 598 23.41 14.48 21.29
CA ASN A 598 23.71 15.52 20.31
C ASN A 598 25.23 15.57 20.14
N LYS A 599 25.71 15.32 18.92
CA LYS A 599 27.09 15.09 18.52
C LYS A 599 27.61 13.71 18.89
N THR A 600 28.44 13.58 19.92
CA THR A 600 29.20 12.35 20.19
C THR A 600 29.19 12.05 21.68
N ALA A 601 29.08 10.78 22.04
CA ALA A 601 29.35 10.29 23.39
C ALA A 601 29.83 8.84 23.33
N ALA A 602 30.70 8.46 24.26
CA ALA A 602 31.06 7.07 24.49
C ALA A 602 29.99 6.41 25.38
N VAL A 603 29.35 5.36 24.87
CA VAL A 603 28.33 4.60 25.60
C VAL A 603 29.03 3.60 26.52
N ARG A 604 28.85 3.77 27.83
CA ARG A 604 29.51 2.94 28.86
C ARG A 604 28.64 1.79 29.36
N ASP A 605 27.35 2.04 29.51
CA ASP A 605 26.39 1.08 30.07
C ASP A 605 25.14 0.99 29.19
N PRO A 606 25.27 0.39 27.99
CA PRO A 606 24.17 0.28 27.06
C PRO A 606 23.13 -0.73 27.56
N HIS A 607 21.84 -0.40 27.42
CA HIS A 607 20.78 -1.36 27.73
C HIS A 607 20.93 -2.64 26.87
N PRO A 608 20.79 -3.85 27.43
CA PRO A 608 21.04 -5.10 26.71
C PRO A 608 20.10 -5.32 25.52
N ALA A 609 18.85 -4.83 25.60
CA ALA A 609 17.87 -4.95 24.52
C ALA A 609 18.06 -3.95 23.37
N VAL A 610 18.84 -2.88 23.57
CA VAL A 610 19.10 -1.88 22.53
C VAL A 610 20.05 -2.48 21.49
N SER A 611 19.73 -2.32 20.21
CA SER A 611 20.48 -2.87 19.07
C SER A 611 21.14 -1.78 18.21
N ILE A 612 20.59 -0.57 18.25
CA ILE A 612 21.00 0.57 17.42
C ILE A 612 21.31 1.74 18.35
N LEU A 613 22.49 2.34 18.20
CA LEU A 613 22.95 3.51 18.95
C LEU A 613 22.94 4.71 18.01
N ASN A 614 21.94 5.57 18.17
CA ASN A 614 21.69 6.71 17.30
C ASN A 614 22.33 7.98 17.88
N PHE A 615 22.91 8.80 17.00
CA PHE A 615 23.54 10.08 17.32
C PHE A 615 23.02 11.14 16.35
N HIS A 616 22.82 12.36 16.84
CA HIS A 616 22.32 13.46 16.03
C HIS A 616 23.42 14.49 15.79
N TYR A 617 23.50 15.05 14.58
CA TYR A 617 24.43 16.14 14.26
C TYR A 617 25.88 15.79 14.63
N THR A 618 26.27 14.55 14.37
CA THR A 618 27.57 14.05 14.80
C THR A 618 28.66 14.45 13.81
N TYR A 619 29.88 14.31 14.28
CA TYR A 619 31.05 14.53 13.45
C TYR A 619 31.71 13.17 13.24
N PRO A 620 31.54 12.57 12.05
CA PRO A 620 32.36 11.47 11.61
C PRO A 620 33.86 11.71 11.87
N PRO A 621 34.63 10.69 12.24
CA PRO A 621 34.20 9.32 12.56
C PRO A 621 33.90 9.14 14.07
N VAL A 622 33.85 10.21 14.87
CA VAL A 622 34.06 10.14 16.33
C VAL A 622 33.05 9.24 17.04
N ALA A 623 31.76 9.37 16.73
CA ALA A 623 30.72 8.53 17.31
C ALA A 623 30.91 7.05 16.96
N VAL A 624 31.35 6.75 15.73
CA VAL A 624 31.64 5.37 15.29
C VAL A 624 32.86 4.84 16.05
N ALA A 625 33.97 5.56 16.02
CA ALA A 625 35.23 5.15 16.66
C ALA A 625 35.09 4.89 18.17
N GLN A 626 34.34 5.74 18.89
CA GLN A 626 34.15 5.60 20.33
C GLN A 626 33.27 4.39 20.72
N ASN A 627 32.41 3.91 19.82
CA ASN A 627 31.38 2.93 20.14
C ASN A 627 31.47 1.63 19.33
N PHE A 628 32.40 1.53 18.36
CA PHE A 628 32.54 0.36 17.50
C PHE A 628 32.80 -0.95 18.29
N ALA A 629 33.49 -0.88 19.43
CA ALA A 629 33.73 -2.05 20.27
C ALA A 629 32.45 -2.68 20.87
N LEU A 630 31.30 -1.97 20.82
CA LEU A 630 30.04 -2.46 21.38
C LEU A 630 29.31 -3.48 20.49
N ASN A 631 29.79 -3.74 19.27
CA ASN A 631 29.20 -4.70 18.33
C ASN A 631 27.69 -4.45 18.10
N ARG A 632 27.34 -3.19 17.85
CA ARG A 632 25.98 -2.70 17.56
C ARG A 632 25.99 -1.82 16.33
N VAL A 633 24.83 -1.60 15.72
CA VAL A 633 24.69 -0.58 14.69
C VAL A 633 24.90 0.78 15.33
N ILE A 634 25.73 1.60 14.70
CA ILE A 634 25.92 3.01 15.06
C ILE A 634 25.29 3.83 13.93
N GLY A 635 24.36 4.71 14.30
CA GLY A 635 23.58 5.50 13.36
C GLY A 635 23.76 7.00 13.56
N GLU A 636 23.86 7.72 12.45
CA GLU A 636 23.63 9.17 12.39
C GLU A 636 22.23 9.36 11.79
N ASN A 637 21.21 9.22 12.64
CA ASN A 637 19.82 9.16 12.18
C ASN A 637 19.12 10.52 12.08
N GLU A 638 19.83 11.63 12.38
CA GLU A 638 19.34 13.00 12.18
C GLU A 638 20.49 13.97 11.86
N THR A 639 20.38 14.67 10.72
CA THR A 639 21.27 15.76 10.28
C THR A 639 20.43 16.88 9.64
N GLY A 640 21.01 18.06 9.36
CA GLY A 640 20.28 19.08 8.59
C GLY A 640 20.39 20.54 9.05
N PHE A 641 21.12 20.86 10.12
CA PHE A 641 21.20 22.26 10.62
C PHE A 641 22.51 22.99 10.25
N ARG A 642 23.14 22.61 9.14
CA ARG A 642 24.41 23.19 8.62
C ARG A 642 24.21 23.94 7.28
N GLY A 643 23.02 24.50 7.07
CA GLY A 643 22.65 25.20 5.85
C GLY A 643 22.13 24.25 4.76
N THR A 644 22.04 24.73 3.52
CA THR A 644 21.31 24.07 2.44
C THR A 644 22.19 23.38 1.39
N ARG A 645 23.51 23.34 1.60
CA ARG A 645 24.49 22.82 0.63
C ARG A 645 24.61 21.29 0.71
N ASP A 646 24.21 20.61 -0.36
CA ASP A 646 24.27 19.14 -0.51
C ASP A 646 25.65 18.55 -0.19
N GLU A 647 26.73 19.19 -0.63
CA GLU A 647 28.10 18.68 -0.50
C GLU A 647 28.57 18.55 0.95
N VAL A 648 27.99 19.31 1.88
CA VAL A 648 28.31 19.19 3.32
C VAL A 648 27.77 17.87 3.83
N TYR A 649 26.48 17.62 3.62
CA TYR A 649 25.80 16.41 4.09
C TYR A 649 26.20 15.16 3.29
N ARG A 650 26.58 15.32 2.02
CA ARG A 650 27.16 14.22 1.24
C ARG A 650 28.46 13.77 1.89
N ALA A 651 29.35 14.69 2.25
CA ALA A 651 30.60 14.32 2.88
C ALA A 651 30.41 13.70 4.27
N GLU A 652 29.46 14.20 5.06
CA GLU A 652 29.06 13.58 6.32
C GLU A 652 28.59 12.13 6.12
N ALA A 653 27.68 11.90 5.16
CA ALA A 653 27.14 10.58 4.88
C ALA A 653 28.24 9.57 4.47
N TRP A 654 29.11 9.97 3.55
CA TRP A 654 30.20 9.12 3.07
C TRP A 654 31.22 8.85 4.18
N ASP A 655 31.65 9.88 4.91
CA ASP A 655 32.62 9.71 6.01
C ASP A 655 32.04 8.82 7.13
N PHE A 656 30.76 8.98 7.47
CA PHE A 656 30.09 8.18 8.50
C PHE A 656 29.97 6.70 8.11
N ILE A 657 29.47 6.42 6.90
CA ILE A 657 29.27 5.03 6.44
C ILE A 657 30.62 4.32 6.25
N ILE A 658 31.62 4.98 5.65
CA ILE A 658 32.95 4.36 5.46
C ILE A 658 33.72 4.25 6.79
N ALA A 659 33.39 5.04 7.81
CA ALA A 659 33.91 4.84 9.16
C ALA A 659 33.37 3.57 9.85
N GLY A 660 32.40 2.87 9.25
CA GLY A 660 31.75 1.68 9.80
C GLY A 660 30.36 1.93 10.39
N GLY A 661 29.76 3.10 10.12
CA GLY A 661 28.37 3.37 10.45
C GLY A 661 27.39 2.51 9.63
N GLY A 662 26.30 2.07 10.26
CA GLY A 662 25.29 1.23 9.62
C GLY A 662 24.03 1.97 9.16
N LEU A 663 23.88 3.22 9.61
CA LEU A 663 22.68 4.03 9.38
C LEU A 663 23.04 5.51 9.21
N PHE A 664 22.53 6.14 8.15
CA PHE A 664 22.59 7.59 7.93
C PHE A 664 21.23 8.14 7.48
N ASN A 665 20.80 9.26 8.05
CA ASN A 665 19.57 9.96 7.69
C ASN A 665 19.73 11.49 7.73
N HIS A 666 18.94 12.18 6.91
CA HIS A 666 18.96 13.63 6.75
C HIS A 666 17.55 14.23 6.74
N LEU A 667 17.38 15.35 7.42
CA LEU A 667 16.18 16.20 7.36
C LEU A 667 15.99 16.77 5.96
N ASP A 668 14.96 16.29 5.28
CA ASP A 668 14.64 16.70 3.92
C ASP A 668 13.43 17.65 3.89
N TYR A 669 13.73 18.94 3.79
CA TYR A 669 12.71 19.99 3.84
C TYR A 669 11.95 20.17 2.52
N SER A 670 12.24 19.35 1.50
CA SER A 670 11.49 19.36 0.23
C SER A 670 10.16 18.62 0.29
N PHE A 671 9.92 17.82 1.33
CA PHE A 671 8.67 17.10 1.54
C PHE A 671 7.69 17.91 2.38
N THR A 672 6.61 18.37 1.77
CA THR A 672 5.51 19.08 2.45
C THR A 672 4.17 18.59 1.90
N VAL A 673 3.06 18.93 2.56
CA VAL A 673 1.71 18.60 2.05
C VAL A 673 1.56 19.11 0.61
N GLY A 674 1.18 18.25 -0.33
CA GLY A 674 1.08 18.57 -1.77
C GLY A 674 2.40 18.53 -2.54
N HIS A 675 3.54 18.35 -1.87
CA HIS A 675 4.87 18.12 -2.46
C HIS A 675 5.52 16.86 -1.89
N GLU A 676 4.74 15.80 -1.71
CA GLU A 676 5.21 14.48 -1.28
C GLU A 676 6.14 13.84 -2.34
N ASP A 677 6.24 14.43 -3.53
CA ASP A 677 7.26 14.12 -4.54
C ASP A 677 8.65 14.76 -4.25
N GLY A 678 8.75 15.52 -3.16
CA GLY A 678 9.97 16.18 -2.71
C GLY A 678 10.37 17.34 -3.63
N THR A 679 9.38 18.07 -4.16
CA THR A 679 9.56 19.20 -5.08
C THR A 679 9.39 20.57 -4.43
N PHE A 680 9.09 20.63 -3.13
CA PHE A 680 8.90 21.92 -2.45
C PHE A 680 10.21 22.71 -2.45
N ALA A 681 10.16 23.91 -3.02
CA ALA A 681 11.25 24.87 -2.94
C ALA A 681 11.13 25.64 -1.61
N TYR A 682 11.99 25.29 -0.65
CA TYR A 682 12.03 25.93 0.66
C TYR A 682 12.82 27.26 0.63
N PRO A 683 12.48 28.22 1.50
CA PRO A 683 13.16 29.52 1.55
C PRO A 683 14.60 29.39 2.06
N ALA A 684 15.46 30.36 1.72
CA ALA A 684 16.84 30.39 2.21
C ALA A 684 16.97 30.50 3.74
N SER A 685 15.91 30.92 4.42
CA SER A 685 15.82 30.96 5.89
C SER A 685 15.58 29.61 6.54
N GLN A 686 15.33 28.55 5.75
CA GLN A 686 15.15 27.19 6.25
C GLN A 686 16.45 26.71 6.92
N PRO A 687 16.38 25.99 8.06
CA PRO A 687 17.57 25.55 8.78
C PRO A 687 18.47 24.58 7.99
N GLY A 688 17.89 23.85 7.03
CA GLY A 688 18.57 22.82 6.25
C GLY A 688 18.08 22.65 4.83
N GLY A 689 18.64 21.64 4.16
CA GLY A 689 18.43 21.35 2.75
C GLY A 689 17.62 20.08 2.47
N GLY A 690 18.10 19.30 1.50
CA GLY A 690 17.42 18.13 0.98
C GLY A 690 16.96 18.32 -0.46
N GLY A 691 16.15 17.39 -0.95
CA GLY A 691 15.59 17.42 -2.30
C GLY A 691 16.12 16.33 -3.22
N VAL A 692 15.53 16.29 -4.42
CA VAL A 692 15.73 15.19 -5.39
C VAL A 692 17.21 15.00 -5.73
N LYS A 693 17.97 16.10 -5.88
CA LYS A 693 19.40 16.05 -6.21
C LYS A 693 20.19 15.36 -5.10
N PHE A 694 19.98 15.77 -3.85
CA PHE A 694 20.69 15.21 -2.71
C PHE A 694 20.34 13.74 -2.47
N ARG A 695 19.06 13.36 -2.54
CA ARG A 695 18.63 11.95 -2.43
C ARG A 695 19.33 11.06 -3.45
N ARG A 696 19.51 11.54 -4.70
CA ARG A 696 20.26 10.83 -5.73
C ARG A 696 21.75 10.70 -5.40
N GLN A 697 22.36 11.70 -4.76
CA GLN A 697 23.75 11.61 -4.27
C GLN A 697 23.89 10.55 -3.17
N LEU A 698 22.94 10.46 -2.25
CA LEU A 698 22.92 9.40 -1.23
C LEU A 698 22.71 8.01 -1.84
N ARG A 699 21.94 7.91 -2.92
CA ARG A 699 21.88 6.67 -3.70
C ARG A 699 23.24 6.26 -4.26
N VAL A 700 24.09 7.20 -4.69
CA VAL A 700 25.46 6.87 -5.13
C VAL A 700 26.26 6.21 -4.00
N LEU A 701 26.19 6.74 -2.78
CA LEU A 701 26.83 6.13 -1.60
C LEU A 701 26.32 4.70 -1.35
N ARG A 702 25.00 4.53 -1.35
CA ARG A 702 24.36 3.22 -1.15
C ARG A 702 24.75 2.22 -2.25
N ASP A 703 24.75 2.65 -3.50
CA ASP A 703 25.11 1.81 -4.63
C ASP A 703 26.63 1.50 -4.60
N PHE A 704 27.47 2.43 -4.15
CA PHE A 704 28.91 2.22 -3.95
C PHE A 704 29.21 1.16 -2.88
N ILE A 705 28.65 1.28 -1.67
CA ILE A 705 28.94 0.33 -0.58
C ILE A 705 28.39 -1.07 -0.89
N ASN A 706 27.28 -1.17 -1.63
CA ASN A 706 26.72 -2.45 -2.07
C ASN A 706 27.54 -3.17 -3.16
N ARG A 707 28.61 -2.55 -3.69
CA ARG A 707 29.58 -3.21 -4.59
C ARG A 707 30.67 -4.00 -3.83
N PHE A 708 30.56 -4.05 -2.51
CA PHE A 708 31.47 -4.74 -1.60
C PHE A 708 30.73 -5.80 -0.79
N ASP A 709 31.44 -6.81 -0.32
CA ASP A 709 30.97 -7.67 0.78
C ASP A 709 31.30 -6.96 2.11
N PHE A 710 30.63 -5.82 2.35
CA PHE A 710 30.94 -4.90 3.45
C PHE A 710 30.77 -5.53 4.84
N VAL A 711 30.04 -6.63 4.94
CA VAL A 711 29.90 -7.45 6.15
C VAL A 711 31.27 -7.96 6.62
N LYS A 712 32.20 -8.26 5.71
CA LYS A 712 33.56 -8.74 6.04
C LYS A 712 34.56 -7.62 6.28
N MET A 713 34.18 -6.38 6.01
CA MET A 713 35.06 -5.22 6.08
C MET A 713 34.99 -4.57 7.47
N LYS A 714 36.09 -3.92 7.88
CA LYS A 714 36.21 -3.20 9.15
C LYS A 714 36.86 -1.83 8.93
N PRO A 715 36.62 -0.86 9.83
CA PRO A 715 37.32 0.42 9.80
C PRO A 715 38.83 0.20 9.86
N ALA A 716 39.57 0.83 8.96
CA ALA A 716 40.97 0.51 8.70
C ALA A 716 41.80 1.74 8.33
N ASP A 717 41.50 2.90 8.94
CA ASP A 717 42.21 4.16 8.69
C ASP A 717 43.71 4.09 8.98
N SER A 718 44.14 3.18 9.85
CA SER A 718 45.56 2.90 10.13
C SER A 718 46.33 2.36 8.94
N LEU A 719 45.65 1.95 7.85
CA LEU A 719 46.29 1.53 6.60
C LEU A 719 46.77 2.72 5.76
N VAL A 720 46.32 3.95 6.04
CA VAL A 720 46.73 5.15 5.29
C VAL A 720 48.13 5.57 5.74
N ILE A 721 49.09 5.56 4.80
CA ILE A 721 50.49 5.95 5.04
C ILE A 721 50.76 7.37 4.51
N ALA A 722 50.11 7.75 3.41
CA ALA A 722 50.20 9.08 2.80
C ALA A 722 48.87 9.47 2.14
N GLY A 723 48.63 10.78 1.99
CA GLY A 723 47.45 11.35 1.34
C GLY A 723 46.52 12.15 2.27
N GLN A 724 46.58 11.88 3.58
CA GLN A 724 45.92 12.71 4.59
C GLN A 724 46.77 13.94 4.94
N SER A 725 46.12 15.08 5.20
CA SER A 725 46.77 16.35 5.57
C SER A 725 45.86 17.23 6.43
N ASP A 726 46.31 18.43 6.78
CA ASP A 726 45.49 19.46 7.44
C ASP A 726 44.37 20.03 6.55
N GLU A 727 44.28 19.61 5.29
CA GLU A 727 43.23 20.00 4.33
C GLU A 727 42.45 18.83 3.75
N VAL A 728 43.00 17.61 3.80
CA VAL A 728 42.41 16.41 3.18
C VAL A 728 42.25 15.32 4.22
N SER A 729 41.05 14.77 4.33
CA SER A 729 40.75 13.59 5.16
C SER A 729 40.51 12.37 4.31
N VAL A 730 40.94 11.23 4.84
CA VAL A 730 40.83 9.91 4.23
C VAL A 730 40.15 8.98 5.22
N ARG A 731 39.14 8.25 4.76
CA ARG A 731 38.46 7.18 5.51
C ARG A 731 38.60 5.87 4.77
N VAL A 732 38.85 4.79 5.49
CA VAL A 732 39.02 3.46 4.91
C VAL A 732 38.16 2.43 5.64
N LEU A 733 37.32 1.74 4.87
CA LEU A 733 36.71 0.47 5.25
C LEU A 733 37.38 -0.64 4.44
N ALA A 734 37.88 -1.70 5.06
CA ALA A 734 38.65 -2.73 4.34
C ALA A 734 38.47 -4.16 4.86
N GLU A 735 38.60 -5.11 3.94
CA GLU A 735 39.01 -6.49 4.19
C GLU A 735 40.40 -6.63 3.53
N PRO A 736 41.50 -6.45 4.31
CA PRO A 736 42.85 -6.39 3.76
C PRO A 736 43.17 -7.60 2.86
N GLY A 737 43.76 -7.33 1.70
CA GLY A 737 44.06 -8.33 0.68
C GLY A 737 42.92 -8.62 -0.30
N ARG A 738 41.70 -8.08 -0.09
CA ARG A 738 40.55 -8.36 -0.96
C ARG A 738 39.81 -7.12 -1.43
N GLN A 739 39.47 -6.21 -0.54
CA GLN A 739 38.64 -5.07 -0.88
C GLN A 739 38.82 -3.89 0.07
N TYR A 740 38.84 -2.68 -0.48
CA TYR A 740 39.02 -1.43 0.24
C TYR A 740 38.08 -0.39 -0.37
N ALA A 741 37.22 0.16 0.49
CA ALA A 741 36.41 1.33 0.20
C ALA A 741 37.09 2.53 0.85
N VAL A 742 37.53 3.48 0.03
CA VAL A 742 38.25 4.66 0.49
C VAL A 742 37.44 5.90 0.10
N TYR A 743 37.28 6.81 1.05
CA TYR A 743 36.64 8.10 0.82
C TYR A 743 37.59 9.22 1.17
N VAL A 744 37.71 10.21 0.28
CA VAL A 744 38.61 11.35 0.42
C VAL A 744 37.80 12.64 0.28
N HIS A 745 37.98 13.59 1.21
CA HIS A 745 37.32 14.88 1.13
C HIS A 745 38.14 16.01 1.75
N ASN A 746 37.90 17.23 1.26
CA ASN A 746 38.73 18.41 1.58
C ASN A 746 38.23 19.17 2.81
N SER A 747 37.73 18.49 3.83
CA SER A 747 37.24 19.10 5.07
C SER A 747 37.65 18.28 6.29
N PRO A 748 38.85 18.51 6.85
CA PRO A 748 39.36 17.66 7.91
C PRO A 748 38.70 17.93 9.25
N PRO A 749 38.56 16.90 10.13
CA PRO A 749 37.85 16.98 11.42
C PRO A 749 38.18 18.21 12.28
N SER A 750 39.42 18.70 12.23
CA SER A 750 39.89 19.89 12.95
C SER A 750 39.14 21.18 12.55
N ARG A 751 38.64 21.26 11.31
CA ARG A 751 37.92 22.42 10.75
C ARG A 751 36.39 22.29 10.79
N TRP A 752 35.84 21.19 11.31
CA TRP A 752 34.38 21.00 11.39
C TRP A 752 33.71 21.96 12.39
N LYS A 753 34.50 22.69 13.17
CA LYS A 753 34.04 23.81 14.01
C LYS A 753 33.61 25.04 13.19
N ASP A 754 34.06 25.19 11.94
CA ASP A 754 33.69 26.29 11.04
C ASP A 754 32.67 25.82 9.99
N LYS A 755 31.39 26.04 10.30
CA LYS A 755 30.31 25.07 10.08
C LYS A 755 29.66 25.00 8.69
N THR A 756 30.23 25.56 7.62
CA THR A 756 29.44 25.76 6.38
C THR A 756 30.13 25.41 5.05
N LYS A 757 31.39 24.98 5.02
CA LYS A 757 32.10 24.79 3.74
C LYS A 757 33.02 23.56 3.75
N LEU A 758 32.73 22.60 2.86
CA LEU A 758 33.81 21.80 2.27
C LEU A 758 34.69 22.73 1.43
N ASN A 759 36.01 22.60 1.53
CA ASN A 759 36.90 23.31 0.62
C ASN A 759 36.62 22.85 -0.81
N THR A 760 36.44 23.82 -1.71
CA THR A 760 36.19 23.58 -3.14
C THR A 760 37.37 24.16 -3.91
N GLY A 761 37.94 23.37 -4.83
CA GLY A 761 39.14 23.76 -5.58
C GLY A 761 39.48 22.74 -6.65
N ASP A 762 40.72 22.76 -7.13
CA ASP A 762 41.26 21.72 -8.02
C ASP A 762 42.25 20.87 -7.21
N PHE A 763 41.75 19.79 -6.61
CA PHE A 763 42.52 18.93 -5.73
C PHE A 763 42.97 17.66 -6.44
N GLN A 764 44.11 17.13 -6.02
CA GLN A 764 44.61 15.82 -6.40
C GLN A 764 45.33 15.21 -5.20
N VAL A 765 45.06 13.94 -4.87
CA VAL A 765 45.71 13.25 -3.76
C VAL A 765 46.59 12.11 -4.26
N ASN A 766 47.80 12.03 -3.73
CA ASN A 766 48.67 10.87 -3.88
C ASN A 766 48.52 10.01 -2.61
N LEU A 767 47.63 9.03 -2.68
CA LEU A 767 47.31 8.14 -1.58
C LEU A 767 48.33 7.00 -1.51
N ALA A 768 48.77 6.61 -0.32
CA ALA A 768 49.51 5.37 -0.10
C ALA A 768 48.81 4.53 0.97
N LEU A 769 48.48 3.28 0.64
CA LEU A 769 47.83 2.33 1.55
C LEU A 769 48.73 1.14 1.84
N VAL A 770 48.74 0.65 3.10
CA VAL A 770 49.30 -0.67 3.41
C VAL A 770 48.39 -1.74 2.77
N ALA A 771 48.91 -2.45 1.78
CA ALA A 771 48.22 -3.55 1.12
C ALA A 771 49.16 -4.76 0.93
N PRO A 772 48.65 -6.00 1.04
CA PRO A 772 49.40 -7.21 0.67
C PRO A 772 49.82 -7.22 -0.80
N ALA A 773 50.75 -8.12 -1.14
CA ALA A 773 51.09 -8.36 -2.54
C ALA A 773 49.88 -8.95 -3.28
N GLY A 774 49.63 -8.47 -4.50
CA GLY A 774 48.47 -8.88 -5.28
C GLY A 774 48.20 -7.98 -6.48
N ASP A 775 47.29 -8.43 -7.32
CA ASP A 775 46.77 -7.66 -8.44
C ASP A 775 45.46 -7.01 -8.00
N TYR A 776 45.34 -5.71 -8.20
CA TYR A 776 44.21 -4.91 -7.78
C TYR A 776 43.63 -4.15 -8.96
N ARG A 777 42.33 -3.87 -8.89
CA ARG A 777 41.67 -2.88 -9.75
C ARG A 777 41.23 -1.70 -8.91
N ALA A 778 41.64 -0.50 -9.31
CA ALA A 778 41.36 0.76 -8.64
C ALA A 778 40.40 1.59 -9.48
N GLU A 779 39.18 1.79 -8.98
CA GLU A 779 38.14 2.61 -9.60
C GLU A 779 37.88 3.86 -8.77
N TRP A 780 38.23 5.03 -9.30
CA TRP A 780 37.93 6.33 -8.70
C TRP A 780 36.58 6.84 -9.19
N ILE A 781 35.74 7.30 -8.27
CA ILE A 781 34.34 7.66 -8.52
C ILE A 781 34.06 9.04 -7.93
N GLU A 782 33.32 9.86 -8.67
CA GLU A 782 32.80 11.14 -8.20
C GLU A 782 31.54 10.91 -7.34
N PRO A 783 31.56 11.20 -6.02
CA PRO A 783 30.44 10.94 -5.11
C PRO A 783 29.14 11.69 -5.49
N ALA A 784 29.26 12.86 -6.11
CA ALA A 784 28.13 13.70 -6.48
C ALA A 784 27.31 13.15 -7.66
N SER A 785 27.90 12.31 -8.52
CA SER A 785 27.25 11.82 -9.75
C SER A 785 27.31 10.29 -9.92
N GLY A 786 28.22 9.62 -9.22
CA GLY A 786 28.53 8.21 -9.41
C GLY A 786 29.37 7.92 -10.65
N LYS A 787 29.86 8.95 -11.35
CA LYS A 787 30.72 8.79 -12.53
C LYS A 787 32.06 8.19 -12.14
N VAL A 788 32.48 7.14 -12.85
CA VAL A 788 33.86 6.62 -12.77
C VAL A 788 34.79 7.60 -13.50
N LEU A 789 35.77 8.13 -12.78
CA LEU A 789 36.75 9.11 -13.27
C LEU A 789 38.04 8.47 -13.76
N LEU A 790 38.45 7.36 -13.15
CA LEU A 790 39.63 6.58 -13.51
C LEU A 790 39.41 5.12 -13.09
N ASP A 791 39.89 4.20 -13.92
CA ASP A 791 39.80 2.77 -13.71
C ASP A 791 41.09 2.13 -14.22
N GLU A 792 41.88 1.56 -13.32
CA GLU A 792 43.21 1.05 -13.64
C GLU A 792 43.54 -0.23 -12.88
N ALA A 793 44.32 -1.09 -13.52
CA ALA A 793 44.92 -2.27 -12.89
C ALA A 793 46.24 -1.88 -12.20
N LYS A 794 46.49 -2.45 -11.02
CA LYS A 794 47.69 -2.25 -10.21
C LYS A 794 48.25 -3.60 -9.80
N VAL A 795 49.47 -3.90 -10.22
CA VAL A 795 50.27 -5.02 -9.71
C VAL A 795 51.07 -4.50 -8.53
N HIS A 796 50.89 -5.09 -7.34
CA HIS A 796 51.56 -4.64 -6.11
C HIS A 796 52.39 -5.76 -5.49
N THR A 797 53.61 -5.45 -5.07
CA THR A 797 54.55 -6.40 -4.46
C THR A 797 54.43 -6.49 -2.93
N GLY A 798 53.46 -5.77 -2.35
CA GLY A 798 53.22 -5.71 -0.90
C GLY A 798 53.85 -4.49 -0.24
N GLY A 799 53.28 -4.04 0.89
CA GLY A 799 53.69 -2.82 1.58
C GLY A 799 52.87 -1.61 1.12
N ALA A 800 53.52 -0.48 0.84
CA ALA A 800 52.86 0.77 0.48
C ALA A 800 52.40 0.80 -1.00
N LEU A 801 51.09 0.64 -1.24
CA LEU A 801 50.47 0.77 -2.56
C LEU A 801 50.17 2.24 -2.85
N ALA A 802 50.89 2.83 -3.81
CA ALA A 802 50.70 4.21 -4.25
C ALA A 802 49.58 4.33 -5.30
N LEU A 803 48.67 5.29 -5.09
CA LEU A 803 47.47 5.52 -5.89
C LEU A 803 47.28 7.03 -6.09
N GLY A 804 47.41 7.51 -7.32
CA GLY A 804 47.14 8.90 -7.67
C GLY A 804 45.68 9.07 -8.04
N SER A 805 44.95 9.96 -7.35
CA SER A 805 43.59 10.29 -7.74
C SER A 805 43.56 11.10 -9.05
N PRO A 806 42.47 11.04 -9.81
CA PRO A 806 42.09 12.12 -10.72
C PRO A 806 41.90 13.44 -9.97
N ARG A 807 41.82 14.53 -10.73
CA ARG A 807 41.43 15.83 -10.18
C ARG A 807 39.99 15.81 -9.70
N TYR A 808 39.72 16.42 -8.56
CA TYR A 808 38.40 16.48 -7.93
C TYR A 808 38.17 17.81 -7.20
N THR A 809 36.90 18.15 -6.97
CA THR A 809 36.50 19.47 -6.47
C THR A 809 36.33 19.54 -4.96
N GLN A 810 35.54 18.63 -4.38
CA GLN A 810 35.23 18.60 -2.94
C GLN A 810 35.59 17.24 -2.33
N ASP A 811 35.21 16.17 -3.02
CA ASP A 811 35.29 14.79 -2.56
C ASP A 811 35.50 13.80 -3.71
N ILE A 812 36.14 12.67 -3.41
CA ILE A 812 36.34 11.55 -4.34
C ILE A 812 36.34 10.23 -3.57
N ALA A 813 35.82 9.17 -4.18
CA ALA A 813 35.82 7.82 -3.60
C ALA A 813 36.66 6.86 -4.45
N LEU A 814 37.28 5.88 -3.82
CA LEU A 814 38.02 4.81 -4.47
C LEU A 814 37.44 3.46 -4.04
N ARG A 815 37.13 2.64 -5.04
CA ARG A 815 36.92 1.21 -4.91
C ARG A 815 38.17 0.48 -5.36
N LEU A 816 38.85 -0.15 -4.42
CA LEU A 816 40.02 -0.98 -4.68
C LEU A 816 39.68 -2.45 -4.38
N THR A 817 39.74 -3.33 -5.37
CA THR A 817 39.44 -4.76 -5.19
C THR A 817 40.55 -5.62 -5.75
N ALA A 818 40.95 -6.65 -5.02
CA ALA A 818 41.86 -7.66 -5.53
C ALA A 818 41.20 -8.38 -6.72
N THR A 819 41.90 -8.47 -7.82
CA THR A 819 41.48 -9.32 -8.95
C THR A 819 41.90 -10.74 -8.64
N ALA A 820 41.00 -11.71 -8.81
CA ALA A 820 41.41 -13.11 -8.77
C ALA A 820 42.54 -13.29 -9.79
N ARG A 821 43.68 -13.86 -9.37
CA ARG A 821 44.63 -14.36 -10.35
C ARG A 821 43.88 -15.40 -11.20
N PRO A 822 43.96 -15.32 -12.54
CA PRO A 822 43.33 -16.31 -13.41
C PRO A 822 43.76 -17.74 -13.05
#